data_AF-A0AAJ6KBJ1-F1
#
_entry.id   AF-A0AAJ6KBJ1-F1
#
_cell.length_a   1.000
_cell.length_b   1.000
_cell.length_c   1.000
_cell.angle_alpha   90.00
_cell.angle_beta   90.00
_cell.angle_gamma   90.00
#
_symmetry.space_group_name_H-M   'P 1'
#
loop_
_entity.id
_entity.type
_entity.pdbx_description
1 polymer ?
#
loop_
_entity_poly.entity_id
_entity_poly.type
_entity_poly.pdbx_seq_one_letter_code
_entity_poly.pdbx_strand_id
1 'polypeptide(L)'
;MPIYQPRNKEELKKLVDDESIYLGDIDTSLITDMSSIFYKSLRKDFEGIEKWDTSNVKNMQNMFSDAVYFNHNIENWNVSKVENMGAMFLRCLDFNQPLNDWNVSNVKDMGVMFAGAESFNMPLDKWNTCNVVDMRAMFNMALNFNQDLNNWDTSKVENMNGMFSQARNFNQPLDKWNTSNVKTMKLMFNGCINFNQDLNSWNTSNVENMYGMFYDAKNFNQPLNNWKVNKVIDMSEMFSKSGFQYYDSLDDWNIESLEYLDDWADIIYKNIDKLTLKWILYLYVFDNDNKIIINKIEENIKEIHKIASESNNKKIQSVKRKLENIYYNDLKEVVNYEIFDAIEKYEESIKLIKKDEKKVSYIENCNVLIKDKSRIVDEKIIKYIYLKYLELKRDVYYLTEIDSIIDLLDKESFLSFAKNIYIETHKETSAIVYSLYGGDEALREIYKKEKDSNFFLIILSSVKTTEYSIELLYDIYSKTKKSELREESFNLINKISKEIGLDINDLELKFSSNFGFDAKGEKIINDDYKLILNADYSIKLFDIKNNKELKTTPKNLEESIKEEIKHIKKEIPNIIKKLSLNLTKSLMHEKKYSYSFFKEVFIDNPIMNKFSSSLIWNLYDKDSNFITTFRYAGDGSYTNCDDEEVKIDNDSFISLASPAEMDDETINKWKRQLEDYELTQLINQLTIIKLDKNNLESEINKLQNIEISYGSFKAFGARYSMNPNYLDFCVVGNYNLIMENGDSFEIKTNANNKIDYKDKVKININFYNEKNNKVQDRFIYTLLILMIVDFRLTDIFA
;
A
#
# COMPACT_ATOMS: atom_id res chain seq x y z
N MET A 1 -43.49 -7.25 -48.98
CA MET A 1 -42.07 -7.17 -49.37
C MET A 1 -41.38 -6.30 -48.35
N PRO A 2 -40.16 -6.62 -47.92
CA PRO A 2 -39.38 -5.75 -47.04
C PRO A 2 -39.21 -4.37 -47.70
N ILE A 3 -39.32 -3.32 -46.90
CA ILE A 3 -39.26 -1.91 -47.36
C ILE A 3 -37.79 -1.46 -47.45
N TYR A 4 -36.94 -2.00 -46.59
CA TYR A 4 -35.52 -1.65 -46.50
C TYR A 4 -34.63 -2.86 -46.75
N GLN A 5 -33.52 -2.69 -47.47
CA GLN A 5 -32.55 -3.76 -47.73
C GLN A 5 -31.12 -3.19 -47.57
N PRO A 6 -30.61 -3.07 -46.33
CA PRO A 6 -29.26 -2.58 -46.07
C PRO A 6 -28.21 -3.54 -46.65
N ARG A 7 -27.15 -2.97 -47.22
CA ARG A 7 -26.05 -3.73 -47.85
C ARG A 7 -24.89 -3.99 -46.92
N ASN A 8 -24.85 -3.31 -45.78
CA ASN A 8 -23.77 -3.37 -44.80
C ASN A 8 -24.28 -2.98 -43.41
N LYS A 9 -23.43 -3.19 -42.40
CA LYS A 9 -23.72 -2.91 -41.00
C LYS A 9 -24.11 -1.46 -40.74
N GLU A 10 -23.46 -0.49 -41.36
CA GLU A 10 -23.70 0.94 -41.14
C GLU A 10 -25.09 1.37 -41.63
N GLU A 11 -25.52 0.83 -42.79
CA GLU A 11 -26.87 1.03 -43.30
C GLU A 11 -27.91 0.39 -42.36
N LEU A 12 -27.66 -0.83 -41.89
CA LEU A 12 -28.55 -1.47 -40.91
C LEU A 12 -28.62 -0.68 -39.61
N LYS A 13 -27.48 -0.20 -39.08
CA LYS A 13 -27.40 0.58 -37.85
C LYS A 13 -28.27 1.83 -37.91
N LYS A 14 -28.23 2.58 -39.02
CA LYS A 14 -29.08 3.76 -39.20
C LYS A 14 -30.57 3.42 -39.18
N LEU A 15 -30.97 2.28 -39.73
CA LEU A 15 -32.37 1.86 -39.75
C LEU A 15 -32.86 1.42 -38.36
N VAL A 16 -32.03 0.71 -37.60
CA VAL A 16 -32.42 0.24 -36.26
C VAL A 16 -32.44 1.35 -35.20
N ASP A 17 -31.63 2.41 -35.40
CA ASP A 17 -31.61 3.61 -34.56
C ASP A 17 -32.85 4.49 -34.76
N ASP A 18 -33.57 4.35 -35.88
CA ASP A 18 -34.87 4.97 -36.09
C ASP A 18 -35.97 4.12 -35.44
N GLU A 19 -36.43 4.55 -34.26
CA GLU A 19 -37.48 3.84 -33.51
C GLU A 19 -38.84 3.81 -34.21
N SER A 20 -39.07 4.62 -35.26
CA SER A 20 -40.31 4.59 -36.03
C SER A 20 -40.38 3.44 -37.04
N ILE A 21 -39.24 2.81 -37.36
CA ILE A 21 -39.17 1.69 -38.29
C ILE A 21 -39.56 0.39 -37.58
N TYR A 22 -40.54 -0.32 -38.15
CA TYR A 22 -40.86 -1.70 -37.79
C TYR A 22 -39.72 -2.63 -38.25
N LEU A 23 -39.10 -3.37 -37.33
CA LEU A 23 -37.89 -4.14 -37.65
C LEU A 23 -38.14 -5.25 -38.67
N GLY A 24 -39.37 -5.77 -38.75
CA GLY A 24 -39.76 -6.79 -39.73
C GLY A 24 -39.82 -6.30 -41.18
N ASP A 25 -39.74 -4.99 -41.42
CA ASP A 25 -39.67 -4.41 -42.76
C ASP A 25 -38.23 -4.34 -43.32
N ILE A 26 -37.23 -4.77 -42.55
CA ILE A 26 -35.82 -4.76 -42.93
C ILE A 26 -35.39 -6.15 -43.41
N ASP A 27 -34.93 -6.25 -44.65
CA ASP A 27 -34.30 -7.45 -45.20
C ASP A 27 -32.81 -7.51 -44.82
N THR A 28 -32.47 -8.39 -43.88
CA THR A 28 -31.09 -8.58 -43.40
C THR A 28 -30.30 -9.64 -44.15
N SER A 29 -30.85 -10.24 -45.21
CA SER A 29 -30.24 -11.40 -45.91
C SER A 29 -28.83 -11.15 -46.46
N LEU A 30 -28.46 -9.89 -46.72
CA LEU A 30 -27.13 -9.49 -47.20
C LEU A 30 -26.12 -9.21 -46.09
N ILE A 31 -26.55 -9.17 -44.82
CA ILE A 31 -25.73 -8.73 -43.70
C ILE A 31 -24.87 -9.87 -43.18
N THR A 32 -23.56 -9.61 -43.05
CA THR A 32 -22.57 -10.57 -42.54
C THR A 32 -22.00 -10.17 -41.18
N ASP A 33 -22.19 -8.92 -40.76
CA ASP A 33 -21.73 -8.36 -39.49
C ASP A 33 -22.87 -7.58 -38.83
N MET A 34 -23.36 -8.08 -37.70
CA MET A 34 -24.38 -7.44 -36.85
C MET A 34 -23.78 -6.94 -35.53
N SER A 35 -22.45 -6.81 -35.45
CA SER A 35 -21.81 -6.33 -34.22
C SER A 35 -22.34 -4.95 -33.80
N SER A 36 -22.65 -4.78 -32.52
CA SER A 36 -23.06 -3.51 -31.91
C SER A 36 -24.30 -2.82 -32.52
N ILE A 37 -25.13 -3.48 -33.33
CA ILE A 37 -26.22 -2.76 -34.02
C ILE A 37 -27.32 -2.25 -33.06
N PHE A 38 -27.50 -2.87 -31.89
CA PHE A 38 -28.34 -2.35 -30.80
C PHE A 38 -27.53 -1.98 -29.55
N TYR A 39 -26.23 -1.71 -29.69
CA TYR A 39 -25.39 -1.31 -28.54
C TYR A 39 -25.95 -0.05 -27.86
N LYS A 40 -26.21 -0.15 -26.55
CA LYS A 40 -26.82 0.90 -25.71
C LYS A 40 -28.18 1.39 -26.21
N SER A 41 -28.89 0.57 -26.97
CA SER A 41 -30.20 0.94 -27.49
C SER A 41 -31.20 1.10 -26.35
N LEU A 42 -31.99 2.19 -26.41
CA LEU A 42 -33.12 2.44 -25.52
C LEU A 42 -34.46 2.03 -26.17
N ARG A 43 -34.40 1.43 -27.36
CA ARG A 43 -35.57 0.92 -28.09
C ARG A 43 -36.31 -0.08 -27.20
N LYS A 44 -37.63 0.06 -27.12
CA LYS A 44 -38.51 -0.82 -26.32
C LYS A 44 -39.25 -1.85 -27.16
N ASP A 45 -39.57 -1.48 -28.40
CA ASP A 45 -40.27 -2.33 -29.35
C ASP A 45 -39.27 -2.95 -30.32
N PHE A 46 -39.09 -4.27 -30.25
CA PHE A 46 -38.32 -5.03 -31.23
C PHE A 46 -39.20 -5.98 -32.05
N GLU A 47 -40.52 -5.75 -32.15
CA GLU A 47 -41.39 -6.57 -32.97
C GLU A 47 -40.89 -6.65 -34.43
N GLY A 48 -40.96 -7.84 -35.02
CA GLY A 48 -40.50 -8.12 -36.37
C GLY A 48 -39.03 -8.56 -36.47
N ILE A 49 -38.23 -8.38 -35.42
CA ILE A 49 -36.82 -8.83 -35.40
C ILE A 49 -36.70 -10.36 -35.52
N GLU A 50 -37.72 -11.10 -35.10
CA GLU A 50 -37.80 -12.56 -35.21
C GLU A 50 -37.83 -13.06 -36.68
N LYS A 51 -38.13 -12.16 -37.63
CA LYS A 51 -38.22 -12.45 -39.07
C LYS A 51 -36.91 -12.23 -39.82
N TRP A 52 -35.87 -11.70 -39.15
CA TRP A 52 -34.59 -11.42 -39.78
C TRP A 52 -33.91 -12.68 -40.28
N ASP A 53 -33.36 -12.61 -41.50
CA ASP A 53 -32.46 -13.64 -42.02
C ASP A 53 -31.05 -13.39 -41.50
N THR A 54 -30.60 -14.24 -40.57
CA THR A 54 -29.26 -14.20 -39.98
C THR A 54 -28.32 -15.23 -40.58
N SER A 55 -28.74 -15.99 -41.61
CA SER A 55 -28.01 -17.17 -42.12
C SER A 55 -26.67 -16.85 -42.77
N ASN A 56 -26.37 -15.57 -43.02
CA ASN A 56 -25.09 -15.08 -43.55
C ASN A 56 -24.23 -14.36 -42.50
N VAL A 57 -24.74 -14.15 -41.29
CA VAL A 57 -24.05 -13.43 -40.22
C VAL A 57 -22.89 -14.26 -39.67
N LYS A 58 -21.72 -13.63 -39.55
CA LYS A 58 -20.49 -14.21 -38.99
C LYS A 58 -20.09 -13.56 -37.66
N ASN A 59 -20.53 -12.33 -37.40
CA ASN A 59 -20.16 -11.56 -36.21
C ASN A 59 -21.41 -10.95 -35.56
N MET A 60 -21.65 -11.28 -34.28
CA MET A 60 -22.72 -10.72 -33.44
C MET A 60 -22.18 -10.07 -32.16
N GLN A 61 -20.88 -9.76 -32.13
CA GLN A 61 -20.22 -9.17 -30.97
C GLN A 61 -20.93 -7.89 -30.50
N ASN A 62 -21.22 -7.76 -29.21
CA ASN A 62 -21.90 -6.62 -28.60
C ASN A 62 -23.29 -6.27 -29.19
N MET A 63 -23.91 -7.14 -29.98
CA MET A 63 -25.11 -6.78 -30.77
C MET A 63 -26.20 -6.10 -29.94
N PHE A 64 -26.50 -6.62 -28.74
CA PHE A 64 -27.48 -6.06 -27.80
C PHE A 64 -26.83 -5.55 -26.50
N SER A 65 -25.51 -5.37 -26.47
CA SER A 65 -24.84 -4.93 -25.24
C SER A 65 -25.44 -3.60 -24.73
N ASP A 66 -25.79 -3.54 -23.44
CA ASP A 66 -26.51 -2.45 -22.77
C ASP A 66 -27.93 -2.14 -23.33
N ALA A 67 -28.53 -3.00 -24.15
CA ALA A 67 -29.93 -2.87 -24.57
C ALA A 67 -30.87 -3.35 -23.46
N VAL A 68 -31.04 -2.55 -22.41
CA VAL A 68 -31.69 -2.95 -21.14
C VAL A 68 -33.13 -3.46 -21.29
N TYR A 69 -33.84 -3.08 -22.35
CA TYR A 69 -35.22 -3.50 -22.63
C TYR A 69 -35.31 -4.71 -23.58
N PHE A 70 -34.18 -5.25 -24.05
CA PHE A 70 -34.21 -6.35 -25.02
C PHE A 70 -34.58 -7.68 -24.35
N ASN A 71 -35.74 -8.23 -24.74
CA ASN A 71 -36.22 -9.55 -24.30
C ASN A 71 -37.10 -10.23 -25.38
N HIS A 72 -36.88 -9.93 -26.66
CA HIS A 72 -37.67 -10.53 -27.76
C HIS A 72 -37.16 -11.92 -28.15
N ASN A 73 -38.09 -12.81 -28.50
CA ASN A 73 -37.75 -14.18 -28.90
C ASN A 73 -37.03 -14.21 -30.26
N ILE A 74 -35.81 -14.77 -30.25
CA ILE A 74 -34.92 -14.91 -31.41
C ILE A 74 -34.47 -16.38 -31.63
N GLU A 75 -35.22 -17.34 -31.08
CA GLU A 75 -34.93 -18.78 -31.17
C GLU A 75 -34.80 -19.27 -32.62
N ASN A 76 -35.60 -18.70 -33.53
CA ASN A 76 -35.64 -19.10 -34.94
C ASN A 76 -34.46 -18.59 -35.78
N TRP A 77 -33.55 -17.81 -35.22
CA TRP A 77 -32.39 -17.32 -35.96
C TRP A 77 -31.41 -18.43 -36.33
N ASN A 78 -30.92 -18.38 -37.57
CA ASN A 78 -29.85 -19.27 -38.00
C ASN A 78 -28.48 -18.65 -37.67
N VAL A 79 -27.85 -19.12 -36.60
CA VAL A 79 -26.53 -18.65 -36.13
C VAL A 79 -25.38 -19.58 -36.53
N SER A 80 -25.63 -20.57 -37.42
CA SER A 80 -24.66 -21.62 -37.75
C SER A 80 -23.35 -21.14 -38.38
N LYS A 81 -23.29 -19.90 -38.91
CA LYS A 81 -22.09 -19.29 -39.47
C LYS A 81 -21.40 -18.28 -38.53
N VAL A 82 -21.97 -18.02 -37.36
CA VAL A 82 -21.43 -17.03 -36.42
C VAL A 82 -20.16 -17.58 -35.77
N GLU A 83 -19.08 -16.78 -35.82
CA GLU A 83 -17.79 -17.11 -35.22
C GLU A 83 -17.52 -16.32 -33.93
N ASN A 84 -18.18 -15.17 -33.73
CA ASN A 84 -18.00 -14.31 -32.56
C ASN A 84 -19.36 -13.86 -31.98
N MET A 85 -19.60 -14.21 -30.71
CA MET A 85 -20.77 -13.82 -29.91
C MET A 85 -20.39 -13.05 -28.63
N GLY A 86 -19.14 -12.58 -28.53
CA GLY A 86 -18.63 -11.90 -27.35
C GLY A 86 -19.51 -10.71 -26.96
N ALA A 87 -19.91 -10.65 -25.69
CA ALA A 87 -20.76 -9.61 -25.11
C ALA A 87 -22.11 -9.38 -25.83
N MET A 88 -22.64 -10.35 -26.59
CA MET A 88 -23.87 -10.18 -27.36
C MET A 88 -25.06 -9.67 -26.53
N PHE A 89 -25.24 -10.16 -25.29
CA PHE A 89 -26.32 -9.79 -24.37
C PHE A 89 -25.79 -9.15 -23.06
N LEU A 90 -24.59 -8.57 -23.10
CA LEU A 90 -24.01 -7.89 -21.94
C LEU A 90 -24.99 -6.83 -21.41
N ARG A 91 -25.35 -6.91 -20.12
CA ARG A 91 -26.28 -6.00 -19.42
C ARG A 91 -27.67 -5.87 -20.06
N CYS A 92 -28.14 -6.90 -20.77
CA CYS A 92 -29.56 -7.05 -21.11
C CYS A 92 -30.33 -7.58 -19.89
N LEU A 93 -30.65 -6.70 -18.96
CA LEU A 93 -31.15 -7.05 -17.62
C LEU A 93 -32.37 -8.00 -17.64
N ASP A 94 -33.30 -7.77 -18.57
CA ASP A 94 -34.57 -8.50 -18.68
C ASP A 94 -34.50 -9.69 -19.65
N PHE A 95 -33.37 -9.92 -20.34
CA PHE A 95 -33.27 -10.95 -21.37
C PHE A 95 -33.40 -12.36 -20.79
N ASN A 96 -34.42 -13.10 -21.22
CA ASN A 96 -34.71 -14.46 -20.76
C ASN A 96 -35.48 -15.26 -21.83
N GLN A 97 -34.87 -15.42 -23.01
CA GLN A 97 -35.49 -16.09 -24.16
C GLN A 97 -34.78 -17.40 -24.52
N PRO A 98 -35.50 -18.37 -25.13
CA PRO A 98 -34.91 -19.67 -25.47
C PRO A 98 -33.85 -19.54 -26.57
N LEU A 99 -32.69 -20.16 -26.34
CA LEU A 99 -31.54 -20.20 -27.27
C LEU A 99 -30.98 -21.62 -27.47
N ASN A 100 -31.57 -22.64 -26.84
CA ASN A 100 -30.97 -23.97 -26.75
C ASN A 100 -30.82 -24.66 -28.11
N ASP A 101 -31.68 -24.32 -29.08
CA ASP A 101 -31.67 -24.92 -30.43
C ASP A 101 -30.71 -24.20 -31.40
N TRP A 102 -29.97 -23.19 -30.94
CA TRP A 102 -28.93 -22.53 -31.73
C TRP A 102 -27.74 -23.46 -32.03
N ASN A 103 -27.33 -23.50 -33.30
CA ASN A 103 -26.09 -24.16 -33.69
C ASN A 103 -24.88 -23.23 -33.49
N VAL A 104 -24.23 -23.34 -32.33
CA VAL A 104 -23.04 -22.55 -31.96
C VAL A 104 -21.70 -23.22 -32.28
N SER A 105 -21.69 -24.30 -33.07
CA SER A 105 -20.47 -25.12 -33.28
C SER A 105 -19.30 -24.38 -33.94
N ASN A 106 -19.54 -23.24 -34.58
CA ASN A 106 -18.51 -22.41 -35.22
C ASN A 106 -18.04 -21.22 -34.36
N VAL A 107 -18.66 -21.00 -33.20
CA VAL A 107 -18.33 -19.87 -32.32
C VAL A 107 -16.99 -20.14 -31.62
N LYS A 108 -16.11 -19.15 -31.64
CA LYS A 108 -14.78 -19.18 -31.02
C LYS A 108 -14.69 -18.32 -29.76
N ASP A 109 -15.49 -17.26 -29.69
CA ASP A 109 -15.51 -16.27 -28.60
C ASP A 109 -16.93 -16.11 -28.06
N MET A 110 -17.11 -16.48 -26.78
CA MET A 110 -18.33 -16.28 -25.98
C MET A 110 -18.07 -15.40 -24.74
N GLY A 111 -16.93 -14.71 -24.70
CA GLY A 111 -16.55 -13.90 -23.55
C GLY A 111 -17.61 -12.84 -23.24
N VAL A 112 -18.02 -12.75 -21.97
CA VAL A 112 -18.93 -11.72 -21.46
C VAL A 112 -20.35 -11.79 -22.06
N MET A 113 -20.71 -12.87 -22.79
CA MET A 113 -21.94 -12.92 -23.60
C MET A 113 -23.23 -12.63 -22.81
N PHE A 114 -23.37 -13.15 -21.59
CA PHE A 114 -24.54 -12.97 -20.71
C PHE A 114 -24.20 -12.19 -19.43
N ALA A 115 -23.06 -11.49 -19.38
CA ALA A 115 -22.69 -10.78 -18.17
C ALA A 115 -23.73 -9.69 -17.86
N GLY A 116 -24.25 -9.63 -16.63
CA GLY A 116 -25.31 -8.71 -16.23
C GLY A 116 -26.67 -8.98 -16.88
N ALA A 117 -26.88 -10.11 -17.57
CA ALA A 117 -28.22 -10.53 -17.98
C ALA A 117 -28.94 -11.16 -16.77
N GLU A 118 -29.34 -10.31 -15.81
CA GLU A 118 -29.78 -10.73 -14.47
C GLU A 118 -30.95 -11.71 -14.48
N SER A 119 -31.88 -11.57 -15.45
CA SER A 119 -33.07 -12.41 -15.60
C SER A 119 -32.82 -13.72 -16.36
N PHE A 120 -31.67 -13.90 -17.00
CA PHE A 120 -31.43 -15.04 -17.89
C PHE A 120 -31.31 -16.36 -17.12
N ASN A 121 -32.18 -17.32 -17.44
CA ASN A 121 -32.15 -18.66 -16.85
C ASN A 121 -32.71 -19.74 -17.82
N MET A 122 -32.39 -19.62 -19.11
CA MET A 122 -32.83 -20.56 -20.15
C MET A 122 -31.78 -21.65 -20.43
N PRO A 123 -32.20 -22.88 -20.77
CA PRO A 123 -31.29 -24.00 -20.97
C PRO A 123 -30.36 -23.78 -22.16
N LEU A 124 -29.12 -24.28 -22.03
CA LEU A 124 -28.03 -24.19 -23.03
C LEU A 124 -27.31 -25.54 -23.22
N ASP A 125 -27.89 -26.64 -22.75
CA ASP A 125 -27.28 -27.97 -22.67
C ASP A 125 -27.05 -28.63 -24.04
N LYS A 126 -27.73 -28.17 -25.11
CA LYS A 126 -27.55 -28.67 -26.47
C LYS A 126 -26.42 -27.98 -27.24
N TRP A 127 -25.82 -26.93 -26.68
CA TRP A 127 -24.77 -26.18 -27.36
C TRP A 127 -23.49 -27.02 -27.53
N ASN A 128 -22.96 -27.01 -28.75
CA ASN A 128 -21.66 -27.60 -29.05
C ASN A 128 -20.56 -26.53 -28.95
N THR A 129 -19.82 -26.52 -27.84
CA THR A 129 -18.80 -25.51 -27.54
C THR A 129 -17.37 -25.91 -27.94
N CYS A 130 -17.19 -26.97 -28.74
CA CYS A 130 -15.87 -27.58 -29.01
C CYS A 130 -14.83 -26.67 -29.73
N ASN A 131 -15.25 -25.50 -30.21
CA ASN A 131 -14.39 -24.49 -30.86
C ASN A 131 -14.21 -23.22 -30.03
N VAL A 132 -14.85 -23.10 -28.86
CA VAL A 132 -14.74 -21.93 -27.99
C VAL A 132 -13.39 -21.94 -27.28
N VAL A 133 -12.70 -20.79 -27.31
CA VAL A 133 -11.38 -20.60 -26.70
C VAL A 133 -11.44 -19.63 -25.51
N ASP A 134 -12.36 -18.65 -25.55
CA ASP A 134 -12.57 -17.65 -24.50
C ASP A 134 -14.01 -17.73 -23.94
N MET A 135 -14.12 -18.00 -22.62
CA MET A 135 -15.37 -18.00 -21.85
C MET A 135 -15.32 -17.01 -20.67
N ARG A 136 -14.40 -16.04 -20.69
CA ARG A 136 -14.23 -15.09 -19.59
C ARG A 136 -15.54 -14.34 -19.30
N ALA A 137 -15.91 -14.28 -18.04
CA ALA A 137 -17.06 -13.56 -17.51
C ALA A 137 -18.40 -13.86 -18.21
N MET A 138 -18.55 -15.01 -18.86
CA MET A 138 -19.72 -15.33 -19.68
C MET A 138 -21.05 -15.15 -18.94
N PHE A 139 -21.12 -15.53 -17.67
CA PHE A 139 -22.30 -15.42 -16.80
C PHE A 139 -22.06 -14.50 -15.59
N ASN A 140 -21.11 -13.58 -15.67
CA ASN A 140 -20.83 -12.67 -14.57
C ASN A 140 -22.07 -11.82 -14.23
N MET A 141 -22.51 -11.79 -12.97
CA MET A 141 -23.75 -11.10 -12.55
C MET A 141 -25.04 -11.61 -13.24
N ALA A 142 -25.05 -12.80 -13.84
CA ALA A 142 -26.28 -13.44 -14.29
C ALA A 142 -27.01 -14.03 -13.07
N LEU A 143 -27.64 -13.17 -12.27
CA LEU A 143 -28.09 -13.46 -10.91
C LEU A 143 -29.00 -14.70 -10.82
N ASN A 144 -29.89 -14.90 -11.79
CA ASN A 144 -30.87 -15.99 -11.81
C ASN A 144 -30.40 -17.26 -12.54
N PHE A 145 -29.23 -17.24 -13.17
CA PHE A 145 -28.78 -18.34 -14.01
C PHE A 145 -28.43 -19.59 -13.17
N ASN A 146 -29.05 -20.72 -13.47
CA ASN A 146 -28.81 -22.01 -12.80
C ASN A 146 -29.16 -23.21 -13.71
N GLN A 147 -28.62 -23.23 -14.93
CA GLN A 147 -28.90 -24.27 -15.94
C GLN A 147 -27.72 -25.22 -16.11
N ASP A 148 -28.01 -26.47 -16.50
CA ASP A 148 -26.99 -27.51 -16.69
C ASP A 148 -26.05 -27.18 -17.86
N LEU A 149 -24.75 -27.21 -17.57
CA LEU A 149 -23.65 -26.94 -18.51
C LEU A 149 -22.63 -28.10 -18.56
N ASN A 150 -22.89 -29.21 -17.87
CA ASN A 150 -21.90 -30.26 -17.66
C ASN A 150 -21.54 -31.02 -18.96
N ASN A 151 -22.37 -30.91 -20.01
CA ASN A 151 -22.12 -31.54 -21.30
C ASN A 151 -21.31 -30.66 -22.28
N TRP A 152 -20.93 -29.44 -21.88
CA TRP A 152 -20.09 -28.57 -22.72
C TRP A 152 -18.68 -29.13 -22.90
N ASP A 153 -18.16 -29.00 -24.12
CA ASP A 153 -16.75 -29.29 -24.42
C ASP A 153 -15.91 -28.04 -24.13
N THR A 154 -15.13 -28.08 -23.04
CA THR A 154 -14.22 -27.00 -22.63
C THR A 154 -12.77 -27.29 -23.00
N SER A 155 -12.48 -28.34 -23.77
CA SER A 155 -11.12 -28.83 -24.01
C SER A 155 -10.20 -27.83 -24.71
N LYS A 156 -10.73 -26.81 -25.39
CA LYS A 156 -9.96 -25.72 -26.02
C LYS A 156 -9.97 -24.41 -25.25
N VAL A 157 -10.70 -24.32 -24.15
CA VAL A 157 -10.84 -23.08 -23.38
C VAL A 157 -9.53 -22.77 -22.66
N GLU A 158 -8.99 -21.58 -22.89
CA GLU A 158 -7.76 -21.11 -22.22
C GLU A 158 -8.05 -20.12 -21.09
N ASN A 159 -9.20 -19.43 -21.13
CA ASN A 159 -9.55 -18.36 -20.19
C ASN A 159 -10.96 -18.56 -19.60
N MET A 160 -11.02 -18.76 -18.27
CA MET A 160 -12.26 -18.90 -17.50
C MET A 160 -12.44 -17.78 -16.46
N ASN A 161 -11.74 -16.65 -16.62
CA ASN A 161 -11.76 -15.57 -15.65
C ASN A 161 -13.16 -15.04 -15.41
N GLY A 162 -13.60 -15.03 -14.15
CA GLY A 162 -14.87 -14.46 -13.74
C GLY A 162 -16.11 -15.13 -14.31
N MET A 163 -16.01 -16.32 -14.92
CA MET A 163 -17.10 -16.93 -15.71
C MET A 163 -18.46 -16.96 -14.98
N PHE A 164 -18.46 -17.28 -13.68
CA PHE A 164 -19.66 -17.31 -12.82
C PHE A 164 -19.58 -16.30 -11.67
N SER A 165 -18.73 -15.27 -11.79
CA SER A 165 -18.60 -14.25 -10.75
C SER A 165 -19.95 -13.56 -10.51
N GLN A 166 -20.44 -13.55 -9.27
CA GLN A 166 -21.74 -13.01 -8.84
C GLN A 166 -22.96 -13.70 -9.48
N ALA A 167 -22.82 -14.88 -10.08
CA ALA A 167 -23.95 -15.71 -10.54
C ALA A 167 -24.61 -16.41 -9.34
N ARG A 168 -25.27 -15.63 -8.47
CA ARG A 168 -25.64 -16.04 -7.10
C ARG A 168 -26.46 -17.33 -7.01
N ASN A 169 -27.29 -17.64 -8.00
CA ASN A 169 -28.12 -18.85 -8.01
C ASN A 169 -27.46 -20.09 -8.64
N PHE A 170 -26.29 -19.95 -9.26
CA PHE A 170 -25.65 -21.04 -9.98
C PHE A 170 -25.14 -22.13 -9.02
N ASN A 171 -25.59 -23.36 -9.21
CA ASN A 171 -25.17 -24.53 -8.44
C ASN A 171 -25.34 -25.84 -9.25
N GLN A 172 -24.80 -25.88 -10.47
CA GLN A 172 -24.88 -27.03 -11.37
C GLN A 172 -23.53 -27.75 -11.48
N PRO A 173 -23.53 -29.09 -11.66
CA PRO A 173 -22.30 -29.87 -11.73
C PRO A 173 -21.45 -29.47 -12.94
N LEU A 174 -20.12 -29.49 -12.76
CA LEU A 174 -19.11 -29.14 -13.77
C LEU A 174 -17.99 -30.20 -13.83
N ASP A 175 -18.23 -31.38 -13.29
CA ASP A 175 -17.23 -32.44 -13.08
C ASP A 175 -16.73 -33.07 -14.40
N LYS A 176 -17.47 -32.92 -15.50
CA LYS A 176 -17.09 -33.41 -16.84
C LYS A 176 -16.26 -32.43 -17.66
N TRP A 177 -16.07 -31.20 -17.17
CA TRP A 177 -15.29 -30.21 -17.91
C TRP A 177 -13.83 -30.61 -18.01
N ASN A 178 -13.26 -30.43 -19.20
CA ASN A 178 -11.82 -30.58 -19.41
C ASN A 178 -11.14 -29.22 -19.22
N THR A 179 -10.45 -29.04 -18.10
CA THR A 179 -9.73 -27.81 -17.77
C THR A 179 -8.24 -27.84 -18.11
N SER A 180 -7.74 -28.88 -18.80
CA SER A 180 -6.30 -29.10 -18.97
C SER A 180 -5.58 -28.00 -19.74
N ASN A 181 -6.29 -27.22 -20.56
CA ASN A 181 -5.75 -26.09 -21.33
C ASN A 181 -6.01 -24.72 -20.69
N VAL A 182 -6.73 -24.67 -19.56
CA VAL A 182 -7.05 -23.42 -18.88
C VAL A 182 -5.79 -22.84 -18.24
N LYS A 183 -5.50 -21.59 -18.56
CA LYS A 183 -4.36 -20.84 -18.03
C LYS A 183 -4.74 -19.97 -16.83
N THR A 184 -6.00 -19.55 -16.74
CA THR A 184 -6.43 -18.58 -15.71
C THR A 184 -7.88 -18.81 -15.28
N MET A 185 -8.10 -18.82 -13.96
CA MET A 185 -9.38 -19.02 -13.27
C MET A 185 -9.67 -17.88 -12.28
N LYS A 186 -9.09 -16.70 -12.53
CA LYS A 186 -9.23 -15.53 -11.66
C LYS A 186 -10.70 -15.20 -11.45
N LEU A 187 -11.14 -15.07 -10.21
CA LEU A 187 -12.50 -14.69 -9.81
C LEU A 187 -13.61 -15.62 -10.35
N MET A 188 -13.29 -16.84 -10.80
CA MET A 188 -14.25 -17.69 -11.55
C MET A 188 -15.60 -17.87 -10.84
N PHE A 189 -15.60 -18.07 -9.53
CA PHE A 189 -16.78 -18.22 -8.67
C PHE A 189 -16.90 -17.13 -7.60
N ASN A 190 -16.24 -15.99 -7.78
CA ASN A 190 -16.31 -14.86 -6.84
C ASN A 190 -17.78 -14.43 -6.60
N GLY A 191 -18.29 -14.45 -5.37
CA GLY A 191 -19.67 -14.09 -5.03
C GLY A 191 -20.72 -15.06 -5.57
N CYS A 192 -20.32 -16.27 -6.00
CA CYS A 192 -21.23 -17.33 -6.42
C CYS A 192 -21.80 -18.05 -5.18
N ILE A 193 -22.66 -17.33 -4.44
CA ILE A 193 -23.07 -17.66 -3.07
C ILE A 193 -23.57 -19.10 -2.91
N ASN A 194 -24.35 -19.62 -3.87
CA ASN A 194 -24.97 -20.94 -3.76
C ASN A 194 -24.13 -22.10 -4.30
N PHE A 195 -22.99 -21.84 -4.95
CA PHE A 195 -22.20 -22.87 -5.61
C PHE A 195 -21.51 -23.79 -4.60
N ASN A 196 -21.75 -25.10 -4.71
CA ASN A 196 -21.15 -26.12 -3.86
C ASN A 196 -21.02 -27.48 -4.57
N GLN A 197 -20.50 -27.48 -5.80
CA GLN A 197 -20.35 -28.68 -6.62
C GLN A 197 -18.91 -29.19 -6.60
N ASP A 198 -18.75 -30.52 -6.76
CA ASP A 198 -17.43 -31.16 -6.78
C ASP A 198 -16.61 -30.70 -8.00
N LEU A 199 -15.39 -30.22 -7.73
CA LEU A 199 -14.41 -29.76 -8.73
C LEU A 199 -13.11 -30.57 -8.67
N ASN A 200 -13.05 -31.64 -7.87
CA ASN A 200 -11.83 -32.40 -7.61
C ASN A 200 -11.39 -33.24 -8.83
N SER A 201 -12.20 -33.33 -9.89
CA SER A 201 -11.82 -33.96 -11.16
C SER A 201 -11.02 -33.02 -12.08
N TRP A 202 -10.99 -31.71 -11.81
CA TRP A 202 -10.38 -30.74 -12.69
C TRP A 202 -8.85 -30.89 -12.76
N ASN A 203 -8.32 -30.76 -13.98
CA ASN A 203 -6.88 -30.69 -14.19
C ASN A 203 -6.43 -29.22 -14.18
N THR A 204 -5.82 -28.79 -13.07
CA THR A 204 -5.34 -27.41 -12.90
C THR A 204 -3.84 -27.24 -13.22
N SER A 205 -3.15 -28.25 -13.76
CA SER A 205 -1.68 -28.24 -13.89
C SER A 205 -1.10 -27.14 -14.80
N ASN A 206 -1.96 -26.50 -15.60
CA ASN A 206 -1.61 -25.39 -16.49
C ASN A 206 -2.15 -24.04 -16.02
N VAL A 207 -2.86 -23.99 -14.88
CA VAL A 207 -3.40 -22.75 -14.33
C VAL A 207 -2.28 -21.94 -13.68
N GLU A 208 -2.16 -20.67 -14.06
CA GLU A 208 -1.15 -19.72 -13.58
C GLU A 208 -1.74 -18.72 -12.58
N ASN A 209 -3.06 -18.48 -12.59
CA ASN A 209 -3.71 -17.51 -11.69
C ASN A 209 -5.06 -18.01 -11.18
N MET A 210 -5.21 -18.03 -9.84
CA MET A 210 -6.42 -18.41 -9.09
C MET A 210 -6.89 -17.30 -8.12
N TYR A 211 -6.46 -16.05 -8.35
CA TYR A 211 -6.83 -14.90 -7.52
C TYR A 211 -8.34 -14.83 -7.30
N GLY A 212 -8.77 -14.81 -6.03
CA GLY A 212 -10.16 -14.67 -5.61
C GLY A 212 -11.12 -15.68 -6.23
N MET A 213 -10.66 -16.87 -6.65
CA MET A 213 -11.47 -17.84 -7.38
C MET A 213 -12.79 -18.18 -6.66
N PHE A 214 -12.79 -18.29 -5.33
CA PHE A 214 -13.96 -18.57 -4.48
C PHE A 214 -14.24 -17.45 -3.47
N TYR A 215 -13.76 -16.22 -3.72
CA TYR A 215 -14.04 -15.08 -2.84
C TYR A 215 -15.55 -14.92 -2.63
N ASP A 216 -16.03 -14.81 -1.39
CA ASP A 216 -17.48 -14.69 -1.06
C ASP A 216 -18.38 -15.81 -1.63
N ALA A 217 -17.81 -16.97 -2.02
CA ALA A 217 -18.55 -18.18 -2.39
C ALA A 217 -19.00 -18.92 -1.11
N LYS A 218 -20.02 -18.38 -0.45
CA LYS A 218 -20.40 -18.74 0.92
C LYS A 218 -20.74 -20.22 1.15
N ASN A 219 -21.26 -20.91 0.14
CA ASN A 219 -21.61 -22.33 0.26
C ASN A 219 -20.53 -23.28 -0.26
N PHE A 220 -19.48 -22.78 -0.91
CA PHE A 220 -18.47 -23.65 -1.50
C PHE A 220 -17.66 -24.36 -0.41
N ASN A 221 -17.84 -25.67 -0.31
CA ASN A 221 -17.18 -26.51 0.68
C ASN A 221 -16.99 -27.93 0.12
N GLN A 222 -16.04 -28.08 -0.80
CA GLN A 222 -15.70 -29.35 -1.45
C GLN A 222 -14.18 -29.59 -1.41
N PRO A 223 -13.71 -30.85 -1.40
CA PRO A 223 -12.28 -31.16 -1.39
C PRO A 223 -11.59 -30.81 -2.72
N LEU A 224 -10.32 -30.42 -2.65
CA LEU A 224 -9.50 -30.01 -3.81
C LEU A 224 -8.15 -30.75 -3.89
N ASN A 225 -8.07 -31.96 -3.33
CA ASN A 225 -6.82 -32.71 -3.18
C ASN A 225 -6.18 -33.19 -4.49
N ASN A 226 -6.92 -33.28 -5.58
CA ASN A 226 -6.36 -33.68 -6.88
C ASN A 226 -5.79 -32.51 -7.69
N TRP A 227 -5.98 -31.27 -7.21
CA TRP A 227 -5.51 -30.09 -7.91
C TRP A 227 -3.99 -30.01 -7.90
N LYS A 228 -3.43 -29.65 -9.06
CA LYS A 228 -2.00 -29.42 -9.24
C LYS A 228 -1.78 -27.92 -9.41
N VAL A 229 -1.17 -27.29 -8.40
CA VAL A 229 -0.99 -25.83 -8.35
C VAL A 229 0.46 -25.37 -8.56
N ASN A 230 1.32 -26.26 -9.07
CA ASN A 230 2.76 -26.02 -9.23
C ASN A 230 3.13 -24.96 -10.30
N LYS A 231 2.15 -24.39 -11.00
CA LYS A 231 2.31 -23.25 -11.90
C LYS A 231 1.55 -22.01 -11.45
N VAL A 232 0.77 -22.10 -10.38
CA VAL A 232 -0.01 -20.97 -9.87
C VAL A 232 0.96 -19.97 -9.28
N ILE A 233 0.84 -18.72 -9.73
CA ILE A 233 1.65 -17.57 -9.30
C ILE A 233 0.90 -16.79 -8.22
N ASP A 234 -0.43 -16.67 -8.37
CA ASP A 234 -1.28 -15.84 -7.53
C ASP A 234 -2.50 -16.63 -7.05
N MET A 235 -2.62 -16.72 -5.72
CA MET A 235 -3.72 -17.34 -4.99
C MET A 235 -4.25 -16.40 -3.89
N SER A 236 -4.00 -15.09 -4.02
CA SER A 236 -4.52 -14.10 -3.08
C SER A 236 -6.05 -14.13 -3.08
N GLU A 237 -6.65 -13.90 -1.91
CA GLU A 237 -8.11 -13.84 -1.70
C GLU A 237 -8.92 -15.10 -2.06
N MET A 238 -8.29 -16.20 -2.49
CA MET A 238 -8.97 -17.36 -3.12
C MET A 238 -10.17 -17.86 -2.32
N PHE A 239 -10.04 -17.95 -0.99
CA PHE A 239 -11.07 -18.46 -0.08
C PHE A 239 -11.63 -17.40 0.89
N SER A 240 -11.27 -16.12 0.74
CA SER A 240 -11.74 -15.05 1.62
C SER A 240 -13.27 -14.95 1.55
N LYS A 241 -13.95 -14.88 2.70
CA LYS A 241 -15.42 -14.91 2.86
C LYS A 241 -16.13 -16.14 2.26
N SER A 242 -15.39 -17.21 1.92
CA SER A 242 -15.97 -18.46 1.40
C SER A 242 -16.43 -19.42 2.51
N GLY A 243 -17.19 -20.44 2.13
CA GLY A 243 -17.60 -21.55 3.01
C GLY A 243 -16.58 -22.67 3.17
N PHE A 244 -15.38 -22.53 2.61
CA PHE A 244 -14.42 -23.64 2.47
C PHE A 244 -13.89 -24.12 3.83
N GLN A 245 -13.96 -25.43 4.08
CA GLN A 245 -13.48 -26.07 5.32
C GLN A 245 -12.57 -27.29 5.11
N TYR A 246 -12.34 -27.72 3.87
CA TYR A 246 -11.50 -28.90 3.53
C TYR A 246 -10.01 -28.56 3.49
N TYR A 247 -9.48 -27.98 4.56
CA TYR A 247 -8.09 -27.51 4.62
C TYR A 247 -7.06 -28.64 4.42
N ASP A 248 -7.31 -29.83 4.95
CA ASP A 248 -6.45 -31.01 4.74
C ASP A 248 -6.33 -31.40 3.26
N SER A 249 -7.34 -31.08 2.44
CA SER A 249 -7.28 -31.33 1.00
C SER A 249 -6.24 -30.48 0.27
N LEU A 250 -5.65 -29.50 0.95
CA LEU A 250 -4.62 -28.63 0.39
C LEU A 250 -3.20 -29.16 0.66
N ASP A 251 -3.02 -30.21 1.48
CA ASP A 251 -1.70 -30.64 1.96
C ASP A 251 -0.74 -31.11 0.86
N ASP A 252 -1.26 -31.67 -0.23
CA ASP A 252 -0.46 -32.15 -1.35
C ASP A 252 -0.13 -31.06 -2.38
N TRP A 253 -0.59 -29.83 -2.16
CA TRP A 253 -0.31 -28.71 -3.06
C TRP A 253 1.17 -28.34 -3.06
N ASN A 254 1.77 -28.31 -4.25
CA ASN A 254 3.11 -27.75 -4.46
C ASN A 254 2.99 -26.26 -4.82
N ILE A 255 3.42 -25.39 -3.91
CA ILE A 255 3.34 -23.93 -4.03
C ILE A 255 4.66 -23.24 -4.40
N GLU A 256 5.63 -23.97 -4.96
CA GLU A 256 6.95 -23.40 -5.30
C GLU A 256 6.89 -22.19 -6.24
N SER A 257 5.87 -22.14 -7.11
CA SER A 257 5.65 -21.04 -8.05
C SER A 257 4.88 -19.85 -7.46
N LEU A 258 4.27 -19.98 -6.27
CA LEU A 258 3.46 -18.90 -5.70
C LEU A 258 4.34 -17.69 -5.40
N GLU A 259 3.93 -16.54 -5.91
CA GLU A 259 4.49 -15.22 -5.62
C GLU A 259 3.57 -14.42 -4.71
N TYR A 260 2.25 -14.62 -4.82
CA TYR A 260 1.22 -13.88 -4.07
C TYR A 260 0.26 -14.81 -3.34
N LEU A 261 0.04 -14.54 -2.04
CA LEU A 261 -0.87 -15.27 -1.15
C LEU A 261 -1.53 -14.28 -0.15
N ASP A 262 -1.90 -13.11 -0.64
CA ASP A 262 -2.44 -12.02 0.18
C ASP A 262 -3.89 -12.28 0.60
N ASP A 263 -4.29 -11.68 1.73
CA ASP A 263 -5.66 -11.66 2.24
C ASP A 263 -6.30 -13.06 2.45
N TRP A 264 -5.55 -13.91 3.14
CA TRP A 264 -6.05 -15.15 3.77
C TRP A 264 -6.56 -14.91 5.21
N ALA A 265 -6.88 -13.66 5.55
CA ALA A 265 -7.23 -13.24 6.90
C ALA A 265 -8.36 -14.08 7.51
N ASP A 266 -9.45 -14.35 6.78
CA ASP A 266 -10.55 -15.17 7.30
C ASP A 266 -10.10 -16.57 7.73
N ILE A 267 -9.18 -17.19 6.97
CA ILE A 267 -8.61 -18.49 7.33
C ILE A 267 -7.74 -18.34 8.57
N ILE A 268 -6.84 -17.34 8.59
CA ILE A 268 -5.92 -17.08 9.71
C ILE A 268 -6.67 -16.79 11.02
N TYR A 269 -7.70 -15.95 11.00
CA TYR A 269 -8.41 -15.53 12.22
C TYR A 269 -9.44 -16.54 12.71
N LYS A 270 -10.08 -17.32 11.82
CA LYS A 270 -11.21 -18.21 12.20
C LYS A 270 -10.88 -19.69 12.14
N ASN A 271 -9.90 -20.09 11.34
CA ASN A 271 -9.70 -21.50 10.97
C ASN A 271 -8.22 -21.93 10.98
N ILE A 272 -7.30 -21.15 11.57
CA ILE A 272 -5.87 -21.52 11.59
C ILE A 272 -5.61 -22.86 12.29
N ASP A 273 -6.40 -23.20 13.31
CA ASP A 273 -6.31 -24.49 14.02
C ASP A 273 -6.70 -25.70 13.16
N LYS A 274 -7.35 -25.46 12.01
CA LYS A 274 -7.70 -26.50 11.03
C LYS A 274 -6.64 -26.65 9.94
N LEU A 275 -5.63 -25.77 9.89
CA LEU A 275 -4.52 -25.90 8.96
C LEU A 275 -3.46 -26.84 9.54
N THR A 276 -2.81 -27.59 8.66
CA THR A 276 -1.62 -28.34 9.03
C THR A 276 -0.45 -27.41 9.32
N LEU A 277 0.52 -27.88 10.10
CA LEU A 277 1.75 -27.13 10.38
C LEU A 277 2.52 -26.77 9.10
N LYS A 278 2.40 -27.59 8.04
CA LYS A 278 2.95 -27.30 6.72
C LYS A 278 2.33 -26.03 6.13
N TRP A 279 1.00 -25.89 6.20
CA TRP A 279 0.31 -24.69 5.74
C TRP A 279 0.57 -23.47 6.62
N ILE A 280 0.67 -23.63 7.93
CA ILE A 280 1.07 -22.54 8.84
C ILE A 280 2.47 -22.02 8.44
N LEU A 281 3.42 -22.92 8.16
CA LEU A 281 4.74 -22.57 7.66
C LEU A 281 4.68 -21.87 6.29
N TYR A 282 3.80 -22.32 5.38
CA TYR A 282 3.58 -21.66 4.09
C TYR A 282 3.01 -20.25 4.24
N LEU A 283 2.02 -20.06 5.11
CA LEU A 283 1.48 -18.72 5.40
C LEU A 283 2.57 -17.82 6.00
N TYR A 284 3.41 -18.34 6.90
CA TYR A 284 4.53 -17.58 7.47
C TYR A 284 5.57 -17.14 6.41
N VAL A 285 5.70 -17.85 5.28
CA VAL A 285 6.57 -17.38 4.18
C VAL A 285 6.10 -16.04 3.62
N PHE A 286 4.78 -15.84 3.54
CA PHE A 286 4.18 -14.66 2.90
C PHE A 286 3.78 -13.57 3.91
N ASP A 287 3.37 -13.95 5.13
CA ASP A 287 2.89 -13.04 6.18
C ASP A 287 3.61 -13.32 7.51
N ASN A 288 4.90 -12.96 7.57
CA ASN A 288 5.77 -13.28 8.71
C ASN A 288 5.65 -12.31 9.90
N ASP A 289 4.81 -11.26 9.79
CA ASP A 289 4.53 -10.30 10.87
C ASP A 289 3.16 -10.57 11.55
N ASN A 290 2.40 -11.56 11.06
CA ASN A 290 1.09 -11.89 11.62
C ASN A 290 1.19 -12.60 12.97
N LYS A 291 0.71 -11.94 14.02
CA LYS A 291 0.80 -12.46 15.40
C LYS A 291 0.15 -13.84 15.58
N ILE A 292 -0.93 -14.16 14.87
CA ILE A 292 -1.60 -15.45 15.02
C ILE A 292 -0.75 -16.57 14.41
N ILE A 293 -0.19 -16.33 13.22
CA ILE A 293 0.73 -17.27 12.57
C ILE A 293 1.99 -17.42 13.43
N ILE A 294 2.58 -16.32 13.91
CA ILE A 294 3.75 -16.33 14.78
C ILE A 294 3.48 -17.17 16.04
N ASN A 295 2.37 -16.93 16.75
CA ASN A 295 2.03 -17.72 17.93
C ASN A 295 1.95 -19.23 17.62
N LYS A 296 1.37 -19.60 16.47
CA LYS A 296 1.32 -21.02 16.06
C LYS A 296 2.68 -21.60 15.71
N ILE A 297 3.55 -20.82 15.09
CA ILE A 297 4.94 -21.18 14.84
C ILE A 297 5.67 -21.39 16.17
N GLU A 298 5.50 -20.47 17.13
CA GLU A 298 6.10 -20.53 18.47
C GLU A 298 5.69 -21.77 19.25
N GLU A 299 4.38 -22.03 19.33
CA GLU A 299 3.82 -23.20 20.00
C GLU A 299 4.35 -24.53 19.44
N ASN A 300 4.78 -24.56 18.17
CA ASN A 300 5.12 -25.78 17.43
C ASN A 300 6.53 -25.75 16.81
N ILE A 301 7.43 -24.90 17.31
CA ILE A 301 8.67 -24.53 16.61
C ILE A 301 9.56 -25.72 16.24
N LYS A 302 9.66 -26.75 17.09
CA LYS A 302 10.46 -27.96 16.83
C LYS A 302 9.89 -28.80 15.68
N GLU A 303 8.58 -28.98 15.62
CA GLU A 303 7.94 -29.74 14.53
C GLU A 303 7.94 -28.94 13.23
N ILE A 304 7.71 -27.62 13.31
CA ILE A 304 7.85 -26.70 12.18
C ILE A 304 9.27 -26.77 11.60
N HIS A 305 10.31 -26.74 12.44
CA HIS A 305 11.71 -26.87 12.01
C HIS A 305 11.96 -28.19 11.29
N LYS A 306 11.41 -29.30 11.79
CA LYS A 306 11.50 -30.62 11.13
C LYS A 306 10.83 -30.61 9.76
N ILE A 307 9.58 -30.13 9.66
CA ILE A 307 8.86 -29.98 8.37
C ILE A 307 9.67 -29.13 7.40
N ALA A 308 10.21 -28.00 7.88
CA ALA A 308 11.02 -27.11 7.07
C ALA A 308 12.34 -27.79 6.62
N SER A 309 12.92 -28.66 7.45
CA SER A 309 14.14 -29.40 7.14
C SER A 309 13.95 -30.46 6.06
N GLU A 310 12.76 -31.05 5.95
CA GLU A 310 12.40 -32.05 4.94
C GLU A 310 12.05 -31.43 3.58
N SER A 311 11.76 -30.13 3.54
CA SER A 311 11.35 -29.42 2.33
C SER A 311 12.53 -29.02 1.43
N ASN A 312 12.45 -29.26 0.13
CA ASN A 312 13.44 -28.73 -0.84
C ASN A 312 13.11 -27.30 -1.32
N ASN A 313 11.98 -26.72 -0.88
CA ASN A 313 11.55 -25.40 -1.30
C ASN A 313 12.49 -24.31 -0.76
N LYS A 314 13.03 -23.47 -1.66
CA LYS A 314 14.01 -22.43 -1.32
C LYS A 314 13.48 -21.37 -0.36
N LYS A 315 12.21 -20.98 -0.46
CA LYS A 315 11.58 -20.00 0.45
C LYS A 315 11.47 -20.58 1.86
N ILE A 316 11.06 -21.85 1.95
CA ILE A 316 10.98 -22.59 3.22
C ILE A 316 12.35 -22.74 3.86
N GLN A 317 13.39 -23.05 3.08
CA GLN A 317 14.75 -23.13 3.61
C GLN A 317 15.27 -21.76 4.12
N SER A 318 14.83 -20.64 3.55
CA SER A 318 15.14 -19.30 4.10
C SER A 318 14.43 -19.08 5.43
N VAL A 319 13.12 -19.33 5.48
CA VAL A 319 12.32 -19.22 6.71
C VAL A 319 12.86 -20.11 7.81
N LYS A 320 13.27 -21.35 7.49
CA LYS A 320 13.88 -22.25 8.47
C LYS A 320 15.05 -21.60 9.21
N ARG A 321 15.97 -20.98 8.47
CA ARG A 321 17.14 -20.29 9.06
C ARG A 321 16.71 -19.11 9.93
N LYS A 322 15.72 -18.33 9.46
CA LYS A 322 15.11 -17.25 10.24
C LYS A 322 14.57 -17.77 11.58
N LEU A 323 13.84 -18.88 11.55
CA LEU A 323 13.27 -19.51 12.74
C LEU A 323 14.36 -20.07 13.67
N GLU A 324 15.40 -20.71 13.13
CA GLU A 324 16.58 -21.18 13.88
C GLU A 324 17.24 -20.05 14.69
N ASN A 325 17.25 -18.83 14.16
CA ASN A 325 17.78 -17.67 14.87
C ASN A 325 16.80 -17.06 15.88
N ILE A 326 15.55 -16.78 15.46
CA ILE A 326 14.55 -16.15 16.34
C ILE A 326 14.29 -17.02 17.58
N TYR A 327 14.21 -18.33 17.38
CA TYR A 327 13.91 -19.31 18.44
C TYR A 327 15.15 -20.11 18.83
N TYR A 328 16.31 -19.45 18.84
CA TYR A 328 17.60 -20.07 19.14
C TYR A 328 17.56 -20.90 20.43
N ASN A 329 17.01 -20.35 21.51
CA ASN A 329 16.96 -21.03 22.80
C ASN A 329 16.12 -22.32 22.77
N ASP A 330 15.05 -22.34 21.99
CA ASP A 330 14.15 -23.49 21.86
C ASP A 330 14.70 -24.54 20.89
N LEU A 331 15.47 -24.10 19.88
CA LEU A 331 16.00 -24.95 18.82
C LEU A 331 17.45 -25.40 19.04
N LYS A 332 18.21 -24.82 19.97
CA LYS A 332 19.64 -25.15 20.16
C LYS A 332 19.95 -26.61 20.42
N GLU A 333 19.04 -27.35 21.07
CA GLU A 333 19.16 -28.79 21.29
C GLU A 333 18.88 -29.61 20.03
N VAL A 334 17.99 -29.10 19.16
CA VAL A 334 17.60 -29.75 17.90
C VAL A 334 18.64 -29.50 16.81
N VAL A 335 19.20 -28.29 16.78
CA VAL A 335 20.22 -27.87 15.79
C VAL A 335 21.64 -28.21 16.26
N ASN A 336 21.84 -28.44 17.56
CA ASN A 336 23.12 -28.77 18.19
C ASN A 336 24.20 -27.68 18.02
N TYR A 337 23.92 -26.46 18.50
CA TYR A 337 24.90 -25.36 18.50
C TYR A 337 25.90 -25.52 19.65
N GLU A 338 27.19 -25.65 19.33
CA GLU A 338 28.26 -25.66 20.33
C GLU A 338 28.64 -24.22 20.73
N ILE A 339 28.31 -23.80 21.96
CA ILE A 339 28.79 -22.53 22.55
C ILE A 339 29.98 -22.82 23.45
N PHE A 340 31.06 -22.05 23.28
CA PHE A 340 32.25 -22.14 24.13
C PHE A 340 32.50 -20.86 24.92
N ASP A 341 33.07 -21.01 26.11
CA ASP A 341 33.48 -19.94 27.03
C ASP A 341 34.89 -19.39 26.73
N ALA A 342 35.62 -20.01 25.81
CA ALA A 342 36.98 -19.67 25.44
C ALA A 342 37.17 -19.75 23.92
N ILE A 343 37.90 -18.79 23.35
CA ILE A 343 38.08 -18.67 21.90
C ILE A 343 38.88 -19.86 21.33
N GLU A 344 39.79 -20.45 22.12
CA GLU A 344 40.58 -21.62 21.76
C GLU A 344 39.70 -22.83 21.40
N LYS A 345 38.57 -22.99 22.08
CA LYS A 345 37.65 -24.12 21.82
C LYS A 345 36.93 -23.95 20.47
N TYR A 346 36.57 -22.71 20.13
CA TYR A 346 36.10 -22.39 18.77
C TYR A 346 37.19 -22.63 17.73
N GLU A 347 38.44 -22.28 18.06
CA GLU A 347 39.58 -22.52 17.18
C GLU A 347 39.75 -24.04 16.91
N GLU A 348 39.47 -24.91 17.88
CA GLU A 348 39.55 -26.37 17.70
C GLU A 348 38.35 -26.97 16.95
N SER A 349 37.14 -26.42 17.15
CA SER A 349 35.89 -26.96 16.61
C SER A 349 35.63 -26.58 15.15
N ILE A 350 36.00 -25.35 14.75
CA ILE A 350 35.68 -24.82 13.42
C ILE A 350 36.52 -25.53 12.35
N LYS A 351 35.83 -26.21 11.42
CA LYS A 351 36.43 -26.85 10.24
C LYS A 351 35.82 -26.28 8.96
N LEU A 352 36.59 -25.46 8.26
CA LEU A 352 36.21 -24.92 6.97
C LEU A 352 36.51 -25.93 5.86
N ILE A 353 35.49 -26.33 5.11
CA ILE A 353 35.69 -27.14 3.90
C ILE A 353 36.18 -26.24 2.75
N LYS A 354 36.93 -26.82 1.80
CA LYS A 354 37.53 -26.09 0.66
C LYS A 354 36.55 -25.19 -0.11
N LYS A 355 35.28 -25.61 -0.21
CA LYS A 355 34.23 -24.82 -0.87
C LYS A 355 33.92 -23.52 -0.11
N ASP A 356 33.91 -23.58 1.21
CA ASP A 356 33.61 -22.44 2.07
C ASP A 356 34.82 -21.52 2.21
N GLU A 357 36.03 -22.07 2.33
CA GLU A 357 37.26 -21.26 2.27
C GLU A 357 37.32 -20.40 1.00
N LYS A 358 36.92 -20.95 -0.14
CA LYS A 358 36.87 -20.20 -1.40
C LYS A 358 35.88 -19.03 -1.36
N LYS A 359 34.78 -19.14 -0.60
CA LYS A 359 33.79 -18.05 -0.48
C LYS A 359 34.33 -16.88 0.32
N VAL A 360 35.16 -17.14 1.33
CA VAL A 360 35.73 -16.15 2.26
C VAL A 360 37.23 -15.95 2.06
N SER A 361 37.75 -16.26 0.87
CA SER A 361 39.18 -16.15 0.56
C SER A 361 39.71 -14.71 0.52
N TYR A 362 38.82 -13.72 0.54
CA TYR A 362 39.17 -12.30 0.59
C TYR A 362 39.46 -11.81 2.02
N ILE A 363 39.29 -12.68 3.02
CA ILE A 363 39.65 -12.41 4.42
C ILE A 363 41.06 -12.96 4.59
N GLU A 364 42.03 -12.06 4.61
CA GLU A 364 43.46 -12.35 4.79
C GLU A 364 44.07 -11.31 5.74
N ASN A 365 45.27 -11.57 6.26
CA ASN A 365 46.00 -10.65 7.14
C ASN A 365 45.20 -10.22 8.39
N CYS A 366 44.53 -11.19 9.02
CA CYS A 366 43.77 -10.97 10.25
C CYS A 366 44.65 -10.32 11.33
N ASN A 367 44.24 -9.13 11.79
CA ASN A 367 44.89 -8.40 12.89
C ASN A 367 43.94 -8.18 14.08
N VAL A 368 42.86 -8.97 14.15
CA VAL A 368 41.88 -8.92 15.23
C VAL A 368 42.46 -9.56 16.48
N LEU A 369 42.39 -8.86 17.61
CA LEU A 369 42.88 -9.35 18.89
C LEU A 369 41.78 -10.09 19.65
N ILE A 370 42.18 -11.03 20.51
CA ILE A 370 41.25 -11.57 21.52
C ILE A 370 40.95 -10.51 22.59
N LYS A 371 39.89 -10.69 23.37
CA LYS A 371 39.34 -9.67 24.29
C LYS A 371 40.35 -9.02 25.25
N ASP A 372 41.30 -9.79 25.75
CA ASP A 372 42.34 -9.31 26.69
C ASP A 372 43.56 -8.67 26.00
N LYS A 373 43.53 -8.56 24.66
CA LYS A 373 44.58 -8.01 23.80
C LYS A 373 45.93 -8.76 23.87
N SER A 374 45.95 -10.01 24.37
CA SER A 374 47.20 -10.78 24.54
C SER A 374 47.77 -11.36 23.24
N ARG A 375 46.91 -11.66 22.25
CA ARG A 375 47.32 -12.19 20.93
C ARG A 375 46.29 -11.89 19.84
N ILE A 376 46.69 -12.11 18.59
CA ILE A 376 45.82 -12.14 17.42
C ILE A 376 45.03 -13.45 17.40
N VAL A 377 43.74 -13.38 17.03
CA VAL A 377 42.86 -14.54 16.85
C VAL A 377 43.16 -15.28 15.53
N ASP A 378 42.99 -16.59 15.51
CA ASP A 378 43.13 -17.37 14.27
C ASP A 378 42.14 -16.86 13.19
N GLU A 379 42.65 -16.63 11.97
CA GLU A 379 41.89 -16.12 10.82
C GLU A 379 40.64 -16.97 10.51
N LYS A 380 40.67 -18.28 10.81
CA LYS A 380 39.52 -19.17 10.62
C LYS A 380 38.29 -18.74 11.42
N ILE A 381 38.47 -18.08 12.56
CA ILE A 381 37.37 -17.54 13.37
C ILE A 381 36.65 -16.44 12.60
N ILE A 382 37.40 -15.48 12.06
CA ILE A 382 36.84 -14.37 11.30
C ILE A 382 36.18 -14.88 10.01
N LYS A 383 36.80 -15.85 9.34
CA LYS A 383 36.22 -16.54 8.18
C LYS A 383 34.90 -17.22 8.50
N TYR A 384 34.79 -17.87 9.67
CA TYR A 384 33.55 -18.49 10.12
C TYR A 384 32.44 -17.46 10.35
N ILE A 385 32.75 -16.35 11.04
CA ILE A 385 31.80 -15.24 11.27
C ILE A 385 31.21 -14.75 9.94
N TYR A 386 32.07 -14.42 8.97
CA TYR A 386 31.61 -13.94 7.65
C TYR A 386 30.86 -15.00 6.87
N LEU A 387 31.25 -16.28 6.99
CA LEU A 387 30.55 -17.37 6.32
C LEU A 387 29.12 -17.52 6.84
N LYS A 388 28.90 -17.43 8.16
CA LYS A 388 27.57 -17.51 8.76
C LYS A 388 26.65 -16.38 8.29
N TYR A 389 27.15 -15.15 8.23
CA TYR A 389 26.38 -14.05 7.64
C TYR A 389 26.16 -14.22 6.13
N LEU A 390 27.12 -14.78 5.39
CA LEU A 390 26.93 -15.10 3.98
C LEU A 390 25.85 -16.18 3.76
N GLU A 391 25.68 -17.11 4.70
CA GLU A 391 24.63 -18.15 4.65
C GLU A 391 23.22 -17.59 4.81
N LEU A 392 23.05 -16.48 5.54
CA LEU A 392 21.78 -15.76 5.70
C LEU A 392 21.29 -15.06 4.42
N LYS A 393 22.18 -14.87 3.44
CA LYS A 393 21.91 -14.11 2.22
C LYS A 393 21.44 -12.68 2.54
N ARG A 394 20.15 -12.39 2.33
CA ARG A 394 19.50 -11.08 2.48
C ARG A 394 18.58 -10.99 3.69
N ASP A 395 18.40 -12.08 4.43
CA ASP A 395 17.62 -12.11 5.67
C ASP A 395 18.57 -11.82 6.84
N VAL A 396 19.02 -10.56 6.94
CA VAL A 396 20.08 -10.18 7.88
C VAL A 396 19.48 -9.86 9.25
N TYR A 397 20.11 -10.37 10.30
CA TYR A 397 19.80 -10.09 11.70
C TYR A 397 21.02 -10.43 12.57
N TYR A 398 21.04 -9.98 13.82
CA TYR A 398 22.05 -10.43 14.78
C TYR A 398 21.96 -11.94 14.98
N LEU A 399 23.11 -12.60 14.93
CA LEU A 399 23.25 -14.02 15.18
C LEU A 399 23.78 -14.21 16.59
N THR A 400 22.94 -14.68 17.51
CA THR A 400 23.34 -14.87 18.92
C THR A 400 24.53 -15.82 19.07
N GLU A 401 24.62 -16.84 18.20
CA GLU A 401 25.80 -17.72 18.12
C GLU A 401 27.08 -16.91 17.84
N ILE A 402 27.02 -15.94 16.92
CA ILE A 402 28.17 -15.13 16.53
C ILE A 402 28.50 -14.08 17.58
N ASP A 403 27.50 -13.49 18.25
CA ASP A 403 27.72 -12.56 19.37
C ASP A 403 28.58 -13.23 20.45
N SER A 404 28.32 -14.52 20.75
CA SER A 404 29.12 -15.26 21.74
C SER A 404 30.60 -15.40 21.37
N ILE A 405 30.91 -15.41 20.06
CA ILE A 405 32.29 -15.42 19.55
C ILE A 405 32.89 -14.00 19.61
N ILE A 406 32.15 -13.01 19.11
CA ILE A 406 32.60 -11.61 19.05
C ILE A 406 32.83 -11.04 20.46
N ASP A 407 32.05 -11.44 21.45
CA ASP A 407 32.21 -11.06 22.86
C ASP A 407 33.54 -11.56 23.47
N LEU A 408 34.20 -12.53 22.84
CA LEU A 408 35.53 -13.05 23.19
C LEU A 408 36.66 -12.36 22.39
N LEU A 409 36.33 -11.45 21.48
CA LEU A 409 37.28 -10.63 20.71
C LEU A 409 37.40 -9.22 21.30
N ASP A 410 38.49 -8.53 20.95
CA ASP A 410 38.62 -7.10 21.22
C ASP A 410 37.80 -6.30 20.20
N LYS A 411 36.86 -5.48 20.71
CA LYS A 411 35.89 -4.76 19.89
C LYS A 411 36.54 -3.75 18.94
N GLU A 412 37.55 -3.01 19.39
CA GLU A 412 38.18 -1.97 18.56
C GLU A 412 38.92 -2.59 17.36
N SER A 413 39.72 -3.62 17.60
CA SER A 413 40.45 -4.32 16.53
C SER A 413 39.50 -5.04 15.57
N PHE A 414 38.43 -5.67 16.06
CA PHE A 414 37.42 -6.30 15.21
C PHE A 414 36.70 -5.28 14.31
N LEU A 415 36.27 -4.14 14.85
CA LEU A 415 35.58 -3.10 14.06
C LEU A 415 36.51 -2.46 13.02
N SER A 416 37.75 -2.19 13.39
CA SER A 416 38.77 -1.68 12.46
C SER A 416 39.01 -2.65 11.31
N PHE A 417 39.11 -3.95 11.62
CA PHE A 417 39.25 -4.99 10.60
C PHE A 417 38.01 -5.08 9.69
N ALA A 418 36.80 -5.12 10.26
CA ALA A 418 35.56 -5.18 9.51
C ALA A 418 35.39 -3.97 8.56
N LYS A 419 35.73 -2.77 9.04
CA LYS A 419 35.78 -1.53 8.24
C LYS A 419 36.74 -1.67 7.06
N ASN A 420 37.97 -2.11 7.30
CA ASN A 420 38.98 -2.25 6.26
C ASN A 420 38.57 -3.28 5.20
N ILE A 421 38.06 -4.43 5.62
CA ILE A 421 37.55 -5.45 4.70
C ILE A 421 36.40 -4.89 3.85
N TYR A 422 35.48 -4.11 4.42
CA TYR A 422 34.43 -3.47 3.63
C TYR A 422 34.99 -2.45 2.63
N ILE A 423 35.92 -1.60 3.05
CA ILE A 423 36.54 -0.58 2.18
C ILE A 423 37.30 -1.23 1.02
N GLU A 424 38.03 -2.32 1.28
CA GLU A 424 38.84 -3.01 0.27
C GLU A 424 37.99 -3.84 -0.70
N THR A 425 36.97 -4.53 -0.18
CA THR A 425 36.24 -5.54 -0.96
C THR A 425 34.89 -5.06 -1.49
N HIS A 426 34.24 -4.16 -0.76
CA HIS A 426 32.87 -3.70 -1.01
C HIS A 426 31.84 -4.82 -1.24
N LYS A 427 32.01 -5.97 -0.58
CA LYS A 427 31.07 -7.09 -0.66
C LYS A 427 29.86 -6.84 0.24
N GLU A 428 28.68 -7.35 -0.16
CA GLU A 428 27.46 -7.27 0.66
C GLU A 428 27.69 -7.86 2.07
N THR A 429 28.33 -9.02 2.17
CA THR A 429 28.63 -9.66 3.47
C THR A 429 29.54 -8.81 4.37
N SER A 430 30.54 -8.11 3.80
CA SER A 430 31.41 -7.25 4.59
C SER A 430 30.69 -5.98 5.06
N ALA A 431 29.80 -5.43 4.23
CA ALA A 431 28.91 -4.34 4.63
C ALA A 431 27.96 -4.76 5.76
N ILE A 432 27.37 -5.97 5.69
CA ILE A 432 26.51 -6.53 6.73
C ILE A 432 27.24 -6.65 8.07
N VAL A 433 28.41 -7.30 8.09
CA VAL A 433 29.16 -7.47 9.34
C VAL A 433 29.56 -6.10 9.89
N TYR A 434 30.04 -5.19 9.04
CA TYR A 434 30.44 -3.87 9.51
C TYR A 434 29.26 -3.03 10.01
N SER A 435 28.09 -3.08 9.35
CA SER A 435 26.91 -2.32 9.78
C SER A 435 26.31 -2.83 11.09
N LEU A 436 26.24 -4.15 11.27
CA LEU A 436 25.71 -4.75 12.50
C LEU A 436 26.55 -4.36 13.73
N TYR A 437 27.88 -4.30 13.63
CA TYR A 437 28.71 -4.04 14.81
C TYR A 437 29.27 -2.61 14.91
N GLY A 438 29.34 -1.88 13.79
CA GLY A 438 30.00 -0.57 13.69
C GLY A 438 29.12 0.67 13.91
N GLY A 439 27.81 0.50 14.10
CA GLY A 439 26.89 1.60 14.41
C GLY A 439 26.79 2.67 13.31
N ASP A 440 26.53 3.92 13.70
CA ASP A 440 26.25 5.01 12.75
C ASP A 440 27.42 5.33 11.81
N GLU A 441 28.67 5.15 12.25
CA GLU A 441 29.84 5.34 11.38
C GLU A 441 29.83 4.34 10.22
N ALA A 442 29.51 3.09 10.49
CA ALA A 442 29.38 2.07 9.44
C ALA A 442 28.24 2.40 8.48
N LEU A 443 27.09 2.84 9.01
CA LEU A 443 25.96 3.27 8.19
C LEU A 443 26.33 4.43 7.26
N ARG A 444 27.06 5.45 7.76
CA ARG A 444 27.55 6.58 6.94
C ARG A 444 28.43 6.11 5.78
N GLU A 445 29.41 5.27 6.07
CA GLU A 445 30.35 4.78 5.05
C GLU A 445 29.67 3.88 4.02
N ILE A 446 28.74 3.03 4.45
CA ILE A 446 28.01 2.15 3.53
C ILE A 446 27.03 2.95 2.68
N TYR A 447 26.30 3.91 3.27
CA TYR A 447 25.33 4.74 2.56
C TYR A 447 25.95 5.55 1.42
N LYS A 448 27.21 6.00 1.56
CA LYS A 448 27.93 6.70 0.47
C LYS A 448 27.96 5.90 -0.83
N LYS A 449 27.91 4.57 -0.77
CA LYS A 449 28.00 3.67 -1.92
C LYS A 449 26.68 2.99 -2.26
N GLU A 450 25.93 2.57 -1.25
CA GLU A 450 24.69 1.79 -1.36
C GLU A 450 23.42 2.67 -1.29
N LYS A 451 23.55 3.97 -1.55
CA LYS A 451 22.42 4.91 -1.52
C LYS A 451 21.28 4.43 -2.41
N ASP A 452 20.07 4.43 -1.86
CA ASP A 452 18.82 4.06 -2.55
C ASP A 452 18.88 2.65 -3.18
N SER A 453 19.40 1.66 -2.43
CA SER A 453 19.43 0.24 -2.78
C SER A 453 18.59 -0.63 -1.81
N ASN A 454 17.96 -1.70 -2.32
CA ASN A 454 17.20 -2.64 -1.45
C ASN A 454 18.14 -3.30 -0.43
N PHE A 455 19.41 -3.47 -0.80
CA PHE A 455 20.43 -3.99 0.11
C PHE A 455 20.66 -3.08 1.31
N PHE A 456 20.63 -1.76 1.12
CA PHE A 456 20.76 -0.83 2.23
C PHE A 456 19.51 -0.81 3.13
N LEU A 457 18.30 -1.01 2.58
CA LEU A 457 17.10 -1.20 3.40
C LEU A 457 17.18 -2.45 4.27
N ILE A 458 17.73 -3.55 3.74
CA ILE A 458 18.01 -4.74 4.53
C ILE A 458 18.94 -4.40 5.69
N ILE A 459 20.04 -3.66 5.44
CA ILE A 459 20.94 -3.20 6.52
C ILE A 459 20.17 -2.40 7.57
N LEU A 460 19.39 -1.39 7.16
CA LEU A 460 18.63 -0.54 8.07
C LEU A 460 17.58 -1.32 8.88
N SER A 461 17.00 -2.38 8.30
CA SER A 461 16.07 -3.27 9.02
C SER A 461 16.74 -4.17 10.04
N SER A 462 18.06 -4.39 9.91
CA SER A 462 18.81 -5.38 10.70
C SER A 462 19.61 -4.76 11.84
N VAL A 463 20.03 -3.50 11.68
CA VAL A 463 20.79 -2.77 12.71
C VAL A 463 19.85 -2.29 13.81
N LYS A 464 20.38 -2.16 15.03
CA LYS A 464 19.65 -1.53 16.12
C LYS A 464 19.25 -0.11 15.72
N THR A 465 17.98 0.23 15.87
CA THR A 465 17.44 1.53 15.47
C THR A 465 18.12 2.67 16.25
N THR A 466 18.89 3.50 15.54
CA THR A 466 19.45 4.77 16.00
C THR A 466 18.73 5.94 15.33
N GLU A 467 18.84 7.16 15.88
CA GLU A 467 18.27 8.37 15.27
C GLU A 467 18.74 8.53 13.81
N TYR A 468 20.02 8.26 13.57
CA TYR A 468 20.62 8.33 12.24
C TYR A 468 20.07 7.27 11.28
N SER A 469 19.85 6.03 11.75
CA SER A 469 19.23 4.99 10.93
C SER A 469 17.80 5.35 10.51
N ILE A 470 17.03 6.00 11.39
CA ILE A 470 15.67 6.48 11.10
C ILE A 470 15.72 7.65 10.11
N GLU A 471 16.64 8.60 10.31
CA GLU A 471 16.85 9.71 9.38
C GLU A 471 17.14 9.19 7.97
N LEU A 472 18.04 8.20 7.84
CA LEU A 472 18.35 7.56 6.57
C LEU A 472 17.14 6.85 5.95
N LEU A 473 16.32 6.16 6.74
CA LEU A 473 15.08 5.53 6.26
C LEU A 473 14.09 6.56 5.70
N TYR A 474 13.89 7.68 6.40
CA TYR A 474 13.04 8.77 5.92
C TYR A 474 13.61 9.45 4.68
N ASP A 475 14.93 9.57 4.60
CA ASP A 475 15.62 10.11 3.43
C ASP A 475 15.35 9.22 2.21
N ILE A 476 15.47 7.89 2.35
CA ILE A 476 15.16 6.95 1.27
C ILE A 476 13.68 7.04 0.91
N TYR A 477 12.78 6.94 1.89
CA TYR A 477 11.33 7.06 1.69
C TYR A 477 10.94 8.33 0.91
N SER A 478 11.47 9.48 1.32
CA SER A 478 11.07 10.77 0.77
C SER A 478 11.75 11.13 -0.55
N LYS A 479 13.01 10.71 -0.76
CA LYS A 479 13.83 11.16 -1.91
C LYS A 479 13.91 10.13 -3.03
N THR A 480 13.70 8.84 -2.73
CA THR A 480 13.83 7.80 -3.75
C THR A 480 12.81 7.98 -4.87
N LYS A 481 13.26 7.78 -6.11
CA LYS A 481 12.39 7.74 -7.29
C LYS A 481 11.83 6.33 -7.56
N LYS A 482 12.36 5.30 -6.89
CA LYS A 482 11.92 3.92 -7.06
C LYS A 482 10.73 3.66 -6.14
N SER A 483 9.57 3.37 -6.71
CA SER A 483 8.33 3.14 -5.94
C SER A 483 8.45 2.00 -4.95
N GLU A 484 9.08 0.88 -5.37
CA GLU A 484 9.30 -0.30 -4.53
C GLU A 484 10.09 0.04 -3.25
N LEU A 485 11.21 0.76 -3.39
CA LEU A 485 12.01 1.19 -2.24
C LEU A 485 11.25 2.14 -1.32
N ARG A 486 10.43 3.02 -1.89
CA ARG A 486 9.62 3.95 -1.11
C ARG A 486 8.64 3.17 -0.24
N GLU A 487 7.97 2.20 -0.83
CA GLU A 487 7.00 1.34 -0.15
C GLU A 487 7.67 0.50 0.95
N GLU A 488 8.78 -0.15 0.64
CA GLU A 488 9.54 -0.95 1.61
C GLU A 488 10.05 -0.10 2.78
N SER A 489 10.56 1.12 2.50
CA SER A 489 10.98 2.07 3.54
C SER A 489 9.80 2.52 4.40
N PHE A 490 8.65 2.78 3.78
CA PHE A 490 7.43 3.18 4.49
C PHE A 490 6.95 2.06 5.43
N ASN A 491 6.97 0.80 4.97
CA ASN A 491 6.60 -0.35 5.79
C ASN A 491 7.53 -0.50 7.00
N LEU A 492 8.84 -0.29 6.81
CA LEU A 492 9.81 -0.32 7.91
C LEU A 492 9.60 0.84 8.89
N ILE A 493 9.35 2.05 8.40
CA ILE A 493 9.00 3.22 9.24
C ILE A 493 7.75 2.92 10.08
N ASN A 494 6.70 2.34 9.48
CA ASN A 494 5.48 1.96 10.19
C ASN A 494 5.74 0.92 11.27
N LYS A 495 6.64 -0.04 11.02
CA LYS A 495 7.05 -1.04 12.01
C LYS A 495 7.74 -0.38 13.21
N ILE A 496 8.74 0.48 12.95
CA ILE A 496 9.46 1.23 13.98
C ILE A 496 8.50 2.13 14.78
N SER A 497 7.62 2.86 14.10
CA SER A 497 6.58 3.71 14.71
C SER A 497 5.73 2.94 15.72
N LYS A 498 5.27 1.73 15.37
CA LYS A 498 4.50 0.85 16.27
C LYS A 498 5.32 0.35 17.45
N GLU A 499 6.59 0.01 17.25
CA GLU A 499 7.48 -0.48 18.31
C GLU A 499 7.78 0.58 19.37
N ILE A 500 7.93 1.84 18.96
CA ILE A 500 8.22 2.96 19.88
C ILE A 500 6.97 3.69 20.38
N GLY A 501 5.79 3.34 19.87
CA GLY A 501 4.52 3.93 20.29
C GLY A 501 4.31 5.39 19.87
N LEU A 502 4.94 5.84 18.78
CA LEU A 502 4.75 7.17 18.19
C LEU A 502 4.05 7.05 16.84
N ASP A 503 3.13 7.95 16.51
CA ASP A 503 2.55 7.98 15.15
C ASP A 503 3.59 8.43 14.11
N ILE A 504 3.34 8.14 12.84
CA ILE A 504 4.30 8.39 11.75
C ILE A 504 4.60 9.88 11.59
N ASN A 505 3.63 10.76 11.86
CA ASN A 505 3.86 12.20 11.74
C ASN A 505 4.73 12.69 12.91
N ASP A 506 4.46 12.21 14.13
CA ASP A 506 5.28 12.48 15.33
C ASP A 506 6.70 11.96 15.20
N LEU A 507 6.87 10.74 14.67
CA LEU A 507 8.16 10.14 14.36
C LEU A 507 8.95 11.04 13.41
N GLU A 508 8.28 11.60 12.41
CA GLU A 508 8.91 12.50 11.46
C GLU A 508 9.26 13.87 12.06
N LEU A 509 8.41 14.42 12.93
CA LEU A 509 8.73 15.65 13.67
C LEU A 509 9.99 15.44 14.51
N LYS A 510 10.03 14.33 15.26
CA LYS A 510 11.12 13.97 16.17
C LYS A 510 12.44 13.75 15.45
N PHE A 511 12.45 13.00 14.36
CA PHE A 511 13.66 12.64 13.62
C PHE A 511 13.89 13.51 12.38
N SER A 512 13.31 14.71 12.34
CA SER A 512 13.56 15.67 11.28
C SER A 512 15.04 16.12 11.28
N SER A 513 15.67 16.07 10.10
CA SER A 513 17.09 16.40 9.97
C SER A 513 17.37 17.83 10.46
N ASN A 514 18.36 17.97 11.34
CA ASN A 514 18.83 19.28 11.79
C ASN A 514 19.96 19.84 10.90
N PHE A 515 20.38 19.11 9.86
CA PHE A 515 21.53 19.40 9.01
C PHE A 515 22.84 19.75 9.74
N GLY A 516 22.98 19.37 11.02
CA GLY A 516 24.10 19.74 11.87
C GLY A 516 24.11 21.21 12.32
N PHE A 517 22.99 21.91 12.24
CA PHE A 517 22.82 23.18 12.95
C PHE A 517 22.75 22.93 14.46
N ASP A 518 23.28 23.87 15.24
CA ASP A 518 23.09 23.91 16.68
C ASP A 518 21.80 24.66 17.05
N ALA A 519 21.48 24.71 18.35
CA ALA A 519 20.28 25.38 18.85
C ALA A 519 20.21 26.90 18.55
N LYS A 520 21.34 27.55 18.18
CA LYS A 520 21.37 28.95 17.76
C LYS A 520 21.12 29.11 16.25
N GLY A 521 20.98 28.01 15.52
CA GLY A 521 20.88 27.99 14.07
C GLY A 521 22.22 28.17 13.38
N GLU A 522 23.34 27.85 14.04
CA GLU A 522 24.68 27.92 13.47
C GLU A 522 25.22 26.52 13.11
N LYS A 523 25.83 26.38 11.93
CA LYS A 523 26.59 25.18 11.55
C LYS A 523 28.00 25.59 11.18
N ILE A 524 28.99 25.16 11.97
CA ILE A 524 30.40 25.38 11.66
C ILE A 524 30.78 24.50 10.47
N ILE A 525 31.32 25.13 9.42
CA ILE A 525 31.80 24.42 8.24
C ILE A 525 33.30 24.12 8.39
N ASN A 526 34.07 25.13 8.80
CA ASN A 526 35.49 25.03 9.16
C ASN A 526 35.90 26.24 10.01
N ASP A 527 37.19 26.40 10.27
CA ASP A 527 37.75 27.51 11.08
C ASP A 527 37.44 28.92 10.52
N ASP A 528 37.09 29.02 9.23
CA ASP A 528 36.88 30.30 8.53
C ASP A 528 35.39 30.62 8.30
N TYR A 529 34.53 29.61 8.17
CA TYR A 529 33.16 29.78 7.68
C TYR A 529 32.12 29.02 8.52
N LYS A 530 30.94 29.63 8.67
CA LYS A 530 29.74 29.00 9.23
C LYS A 530 28.49 29.30 8.40
N LEU A 531 27.49 28.43 8.47
CA LEU A 531 26.14 28.71 7.99
C LEU A 531 25.27 29.23 9.13
N ILE A 532 24.36 30.15 8.80
CA ILE A 532 23.36 30.70 9.73
C ILE A 532 21.97 30.44 9.13
N LEU A 533 21.11 29.79 9.91
CA LEU A 533 19.68 29.61 9.62
C LEU A 533 18.89 30.80 10.20
N ASN A 534 18.35 31.64 9.32
CA ASN A 534 17.59 32.82 9.74
C ASN A 534 16.15 32.46 10.13
N ALA A 535 15.43 33.41 10.72
CA ALA A 535 14.03 33.26 11.12
C ALA A 535 13.07 32.96 9.94
N ASP A 536 13.40 33.43 8.73
CA ASP A 536 12.67 33.13 7.49
C ASP A 536 13.13 31.82 6.82
N TYR A 537 13.93 31.00 7.53
CA TYR A 537 14.53 29.75 7.07
C TYR A 537 15.53 29.90 5.92
N SER A 538 15.90 31.13 5.56
CA SER A 538 16.98 31.36 4.60
C SER A 538 18.34 31.02 5.23
N ILE A 539 19.22 30.42 4.42
CA ILE A 539 20.58 30.05 4.87
C ILE A 539 21.59 31.04 4.32
N LYS A 540 22.33 31.67 5.23
CA LYS A 540 23.42 32.58 4.92
C LYS A 540 24.77 31.94 5.23
N LEU A 541 25.77 32.25 4.40
CA LEU A 541 27.15 31.88 4.66
C LEU A 541 27.87 33.06 5.32
N PHE A 542 28.60 32.81 6.39
CA PHE A 542 29.23 33.83 7.21
C PHE A 542 30.73 33.57 7.33
N ASP A 543 31.53 34.61 7.10
CA ASP A 543 32.98 34.62 7.33
C ASP A 543 33.23 34.98 8.80
N ILE A 544 33.75 34.02 9.55
CA ILE A 544 33.99 34.12 11.00
C ILE A 544 35.08 35.16 11.29
N LYS A 545 36.17 35.15 10.50
CA LYS A 545 37.33 36.02 10.72
C LYS A 545 37.04 37.48 10.43
N ASN A 546 36.31 37.74 9.35
CA ASN A 546 35.98 39.10 8.93
C ASN A 546 34.63 39.61 9.47
N ASN A 547 33.95 38.81 10.29
CA ASN A 547 32.64 39.08 10.87
C ASN A 547 31.63 39.60 9.83
N LYS A 548 31.53 38.92 8.68
CA LYS A 548 30.79 39.41 7.51
C LYS A 548 29.99 38.31 6.80
N GLU A 549 28.77 38.65 6.40
CA GLU A 549 27.94 37.81 5.52
C GLU A 549 28.50 37.76 4.08
N LEU A 550 28.57 36.56 3.52
CA LEU A 550 29.01 36.30 2.16
C LEU A 550 27.82 36.09 1.22
N LYS A 551 27.80 36.86 0.12
CA LYS A 551 26.77 36.74 -0.93
C LYS A 551 26.97 35.53 -1.85
N THR A 552 28.19 35.04 -1.96
CA THR A 552 28.56 33.92 -2.83
C THR A 552 29.48 32.96 -2.11
N THR A 553 29.46 31.69 -2.50
CA THR A 553 30.33 30.66 -1.94
C THR A 553 31.79 30.92 -2.33
N PRO A 554 32.74 30.98 -1.37
CA PRO A 554 34.16 31.13 -1.65
C PRO A 554 34.71 30.07 -2.62
N LYS A 555 35.57 30.49 -3.55
CA LYS A 555 36.13 29.60 -4.58
C LYS A 555 37.05 28.52 -4.01
N ASN A 556 37.73 28.83 -2.91
CA ASN A 556 38.71 28.00 -2.20
C ASN A 556 38.10 26.93 -1.28
N LEU A 557 36.77 26.85 -1.13
CA LEU A 557 36.12 25.75 -0.40
C LEU A 557 36.24 24.44 -1.19
N GLU A 558 36.38 23.34 -0.46
CA GLU A 558 36.33 21.99 -1.03
C GLU A 558 35.00 21.72 -1.73
N GLU A 559 35.04 20.96 -2.82
CA GLU A 559 33.85 20.72 -3.65
C GLU A 559 32.77 19.92 -2.93
N SER A 560 33.17 18.99 -2.05
CA SER A 560 32.29 18.26 -1.14
C SER A 560 31.46 19.20 -0.27
N ILE A 561 32.09 20.21 0.33
CA ILE A 561 31.45 21.21 1.19
C ILE A 561 30.52 22.12 0.37
N LYS A 562 30.92 22.51 -0.85
CA LYS A 562 30.06 23.32 -1.73
C LYS A 562 28.77 22.59 -2.08
N GLU A 563 28.86 21.29 -2.40
CA GLU A 563 27.69 20.46 -2.68
C GLU A 563 26.85 20.24 -1.41
N GLU A 564 27.44 20.09 -0.22
CA GLU A 564 26.70 20.07 1.05
C GLU A 564 25.89 21.35 1.26
N ILE A 565 26.52 22.54 1.14
CA ILE A 565 25.83 23.83 1.31
C ILE A 565 24.65 23.96 0.33
N LYS A 566 24.86 23.58 -0.93
CA LYS A 566 23.84 23.61 -1.97
C LYS A 566 22.71 22.62 -1.68
N HIS A 567 23.03 21.44 -1.14
CA HIS A 567 22.06 20.46 -0.70
C HIS A 567 21.20 21.01 0.43
N ILE A 568 21.80 21.50 1.52
CA ILE A 568 21.06 22.06 2.67
C ILE A 568 20.12 23.19 2.21
N LYS A 569 20.62 24.13 1.39
CA LYS A 569 19.80 25.25 0.85
C LYS A 569 18.60 24.79 0.04
N LYS A 570 18.72 23.65 -0.65
CA LYS A 570 17.64 23.08 -1.47
C LYS A 570 16.63 22.31 -0.63
N GLU A 571 17.09 21.60 0.40
CA GLU A 571 16.25 20.68 1.17
C GLU A 571 15.43 21.39 2.26
N ILE A 572 15.96 22.43 2.91
CA ILE A 572 15.23 23.14 3.98
C ILE A 572 13.80 23.52 3.55
N PRO A 573 13.55 24.19 2.41
CA PRO A 573 12.18 24.56 2.02
C PRO A 573 11.22 23.36 1.89
N ASN A 574 11.72 22.20 1.45
CA ASN A 574 10.91 21.00 1.33
C ASN A 574 10.57 20.42 2.71
N ILE A 575 11.54 20.42 3.62
CA ILE A 575 11.34 19.98 5.01
C ILE A 575 10.34 20.90 5.71
N ILE A 576 10.49 22.22 5.60
CA ILE A 576 9.53 23.18 6.19
C ILE A 576 8.11 22.92 5.68
N LYS A 577 7.92 22.75 4.37
CA LYS A 577 6.61 22.43 3.80
C LYS A 577 6.00 21.15 4.40
N LYS A 578 6.82 20.12 4.60
CA LYS A 578 6.38 18.82 5.14
C LYS A 578 6.06 18.90 6.63
N LEU A 579 6.92 19.54 7.43
CA LEU A 579 6.69 19.78 8.86
C LEU A 579 5.46 20.66 9.10
N SER A 580 5.25 21.71 8.30
CA SER A 580 4.02 22.52 8.34
C SER A 580 2.76 21.69 8.10
N LEU A 581 2.81 20.73 7.16
CA LEU A 581 1.68 19.84 6.90
C LEU A 581 1.41 18.92 8.10
N ASN A 582 2.45 18.35 8.71
CA ASN A 582 2.32 17.50 9.88
C ASN A 582 1.75 18.30 11.07
N LEU A 583 2.24 19.52 11.32
CA LEU A 583 1.69 20.40 12.35
C LEU A 583 0.25 20.83 12.07
N THR A 584 -0.13 20.99 10.80
CA THR A 584 -1.52 21.26 10.41
C THR A 584 -2.42 20.09 10.76
N LYS A 585 -1.97 18.85 10.53
CA LYS A 585 -2.68 17.65 11.02
C LYS A 585 -2.71 17.64 12.55
N SER A 586 -1.61 18.04 13.21
CA SER A 586 -1.58 18.16 14.66
C SER A 586 -2.55 19.18 15.24
N LEU A 587 -2.83 20.25 14.51
CA LEU A 587 -3.83 21.24 14.88
C LEU A 587 -5.27 20.71 14.78
N MET A 588 -5.52 19.72 13.90
CA MET A 588 -6.83 19.11 13.74
C MET A 588 -7.21 18.17 14.90
N HIS A 589 -6.25 17.73 15.70
CA HIS A 589 -6.45 16.76 16.78
C HIS A 589 -5.95 17.27 18.15
N GLU A 590 -6.57 16.84 19.25
CA GLU A 590 -6.13 17.18 20.61
C GLU A 590 -4.98 16.25 21.08
N LYS A 591 -3.83 16.29 20.40
CA LYS A 591 -2.66 15.51 20.82
C LYS A 591 -1.89 16.27 21.89
N LYS A 592 -1.68 15.60 23.02
CA LYS A 592 -0.89 16.09 24.15
C LYS A 592 0.47 15.39 24.15
N TYR A 593 1.53 16.20 24.11
CA TYR A 593 2.90 15.77 24.24
C TYR A 593 3.35 15.91 25.69
N SER A 594 4.15 14.97 26.18
CA SER A 594 4.92 15.20 27.41
C SER A 594 5.84 16.41 27.25
N TYR A 595 6.14 17.12 28.34
CA TYR A 595 7.12 18.22 28.28
C TYR A 595 8.48 17.76 27.74
N SER A 596 8.93 16.54 28.08
CA SER A 596 10.18 15.99 27.56
C SER A 596 10.17 15.85 26.03
N PHE A 597 9.09 15.32 25.46
CA PHE A 597 8.94 15.23 24.00
C PHE A 597 8.84 16.62 23.38
N PHE A 598 8.06 17.51 24.00
CA PHE A 598 7.94 18.88 23.53
C PHE A 598 9.30 19.56 23.46
N LYS A 599 10.09 19.47 24.54
CA LYS A 599 11.42 20.07 24.59
C LYS A 599 12.36 19.49 23.53
N GLU A 600 12.46 18.16 23.45
CA GLU A 600 13.31 17.48 22.48
C GLU A 600 12.98 17.88 21.03
N VAL A 601 11.69 17.83 20.67
CA VAL A 601 11.26 18.00 19.28
C VAL A 601 11.08 19.47 18.91
N PHE A 602 10.50 20.27 19.78
CA PHE A 602 10.08 21.64 19.46
C PHE A 602 11.06 22.70 19.94
N ILE A 603 11.92 22.40 20.90
CA ILE A 603 12.87 23.38 21.45
C ILE A 603 14.31 23.03 21.07
N ASP A 604 14.74 21.80 21.29
CA ASP A 604 16.14 21.41 21.09
C ASP A 604 16.49 21.20 19.60
N ASN A 605 15.50 20.82 18.77
CA ASN A 605 15.68 20.75 17.32
C ASN A 605 15.71 22.16 16.69
N PRO A 606 16.81 22.58 16.02
CA PRO A 606 16.97 23.94 15.52
C PRO A 606 15.94 24.41 14.49
N ILE A 607 15.44 23.49 13.66
CA ILE A 607 14.46 23.81 12.62
C ILE A 607 13.09 23.97 13.27
N MET A 608 12.70 23.00 14.10
CA MET A 608 11.43 23.03 14.82
C MET A 608 11.37 24.16 15.85
N ASN A 609 12.49 24.55 16.46
CA ASN A 609 12.58 25.69 17.37
C ASN A 609 11.99 26.97 16.76
N LYS A 610 12.25 27.21 15.47
CA LYS A 610 11.71 28.36 14.73
C LYS A 610 10.20 28.26 14.52
N PHE A 611 9.66 27.06 14.29
CA PHE A 611 8.20 26.86 14.30
C PHE A 611 7.64 27.23 15.66
N SER A 612 8.20 26.67 16.72
CA SER A 612 7.72 26.80 18.10
C SER A 612 7.64 28.25 18.57
N SER A 613 8.57 29.11 18.13
CA SER A 613 8.54 30.53 18.50
C SER A 613 7.39 31.32 17.88
N SER A 614 6.80 30.84 16.78
CA SER A 614 5.69 31.48 16.06
C SER A 614 4.33 30.84 16.37
N LEU A 615 4.31 29.72 17.06
CA LEU A 615 3.11 28.94 17.37
C LEU A 615 2.66 29.17 18.80
N ILE A 616 1.35 29.05 19.00
CA ILE A 616 0.72 29.12 20.32
C ILE A 616 0.41 27.71 20.82
N TRP A 617 0.68 27.46 22.09
CA TRP A 617 0.59 26.16 22.73
C TRP A 617 -0.35 26.22 23.93
N ASN A 618 -1.02 25.11 24.23
CA ASN A 618 -1.75 24.92 25.48
C ASN A 618 -0.84 24.17 26.46
N LEU A 619 -0.81 24.63 27.71
CA LEU A 619 -0.16 23.95 28.83
C LEU A 619 -1.22 23.25 29.68
N TYR A 620 -0.94 22.01 30.08
CA TYR A 620 -1.77 21.22 30.98
C TYR A 620 -0.93 20.69 32.14
N ASP A 621 -1.57 20.53 33.30
CA ASP A 621 -0.95 19.85 34.44
C ASP A 621 -0.83 18.32 34.20
N LYS A 622 -0.22 17.61 35.15
CA LYS A 622 -0.07 16.15 35.13
C LYS A 622 -1.39 15.38 35.05
N ASP A 623 -2.49 16.00 35.46
CA ASP A 623 -3.84 15.44 35.45
C ASP A 623 -4.60 15.84 34.16
N SER A 624 -3.88 16.43 33.19
CA SER A 624 -4.39 16.91 31.90
C SER A 624 -5.40 18.05 31.97
N ASN A 625 -5.46 18.79 33.09
CA ASN A 625 -6.28 20.00 33.20
C ASN A 625 -5.56 21.17 32.53
N PHE A 626 -6.32 21.96 31.76
CA PHE A 626 -5.81 23.15 31.09
C PHE A 626 -5.37 24.21 32.10
N ILE A 627 -4.15 24.73 31.94
CA ILE A 627 -3.57 25.79 32.77
C ILE A 627 -3.67 27.14 32.04
N THR A 628 -3.01 27.25 30.89
CA THR A 628 -2.93 28.49 30.12
C THR A 628 -2.48 28.22 28.69
N THR A 629 -2.69 29.20 27.80
CA THR A 629 -1.98 29.26 26.52
C THR A 629 -0.63 29.95 26.71
N PHE A 630 0.39 29.52 25.97
CA PHE A 630 1.71 30.14 26.00
C PHE A 630 2.42 30.12 24.63
N ARG A 631 3.46 30.94 24.51
CA ARG A 631 4.40 30.98 23.38
C ARG A 631 5.83 30.81 23.90
N TYR A 632 6.67 30.14 23.13
CA TYR A 632 8.11 30.08 23.36
C TYR A 632 8.79 31.32 22.77
N ALA A 633 9.59 32.05 23.55
CA ALA A 633 10.17 33.31 23.09
C ALA A 633 11.43 33.15 22.22
N GLY A 634 12.03 31.95 22.17
CA GLY A 634 13.26 31.68 21.42
C GLY A 634 14.53 31.62 22.27
N ASP A 635 14.49 32.12 23.51
CA ASP A 635 15.63 32.26 24.41
C ASP A 635 15.58 31.32 25.63
N GLY A 636 14.64 30.37 25.65
CA GLY A 636 14.38 29.50 26.79
C GLY A 636 13.18 29.92 27.64
N SER A 637 12.67 31.14 27.47
CA SER A 637 11.50 31.64 28.21
C SER A 637 10.17 31.33 27.52
N TYR A 638 9.11 31.28 28.32
CA TYR A 638 7.73 31.06 27.89
C TYR A 638 6.87 32.20 28.45
N THR A 639 5.98 32.76 27.62
CA THR A 639 5.05 33.81 28.06
C THR A 639 3.61 33.46 27.69
N ASN A 640 2.64 33.96 28.46
CA ASN A 640 1.22 33.86 28.15
C ASN A 640 0.77 35.03 27.24
N CYS A 641 -0.54 35.14 26.98
CA CYS A 641 -1.12 36.17 26.12
C CYS A 641 -1.05 37.60 26.69
N ASP A 642 -0.67 37.74 27.96
CA ASP A 642 -0.50 39.01 28.66
C ASP A 642 0.98 39.33 28.91
N ASP A 643 1.91 38.65 28.20
CA ASP A 643 3.37 38.76 28.35
C ASP A 643 3.92 38.35 29.74
N GLU A 644 3.15 37.62 30.53
CA GLU A 644 3.60 37.10 31.83
C GLU A 644 4.37 35.78 31.66
N GLU A 645 5.43 35.60 32.46
CA GLU A 645 6.26 34.39 32.43
C GLU A 645 5.47 33.14 32.83
N VAL A 646 5.58 32.09 32.02
CA VAL A 646 4.95 30.77 32.25
C VAL A 646 6.00 29.76 32.66
N LYS A 647 5.77 29.06 33.77
CA LYS A 647 6.61 27.94 34.23
C LYS A 647 5.99 26.62 33.81
N ILE A 648 6.83 25.70 33.33
CA ILE A 648 6.42 24.38 32.84
C ILE A 648 7.12 23.31 33.69
N ASP A 649 6.34 22.47 34.36
CA ASP A 649 6.85 21.35 35.15
C ASP A 649 7.15 20.14 34.26
N ASN A 650 8.08 19.27 34.70
CA ASN A 650 8.54 18.13 33.89
C ASN A 650 7.46 17.08 33.58
N ASP A 651 6.43 16.98 34.41
CA ASP A 651 5.27 16.10 34.25
C ASP A 651 4.07 16.80 33.57
N SER A 652 4.25 18.03 33.08
CA SER A 652 3.24 18.75 32.31
C SER A 652 3.04 18.14 30.92
N PHE A 653 1.85 18.39 30.37
CA PHE A 653 1.52 18.08 28.98
C PHE A 653 1.34 19.36 28.17
N ILE A 654 1.66 19.30 26.88
CA ILE A 654 1.60 20.41 25.95
C ILE A 654 0.87 19.98 24.69
N SER A 655 -0.06 20.79 24.20
CA SER A 655 -0.68 20.58 22.87
C SER A 655 -0.59 21.84 22.03
N LEU A 656 -0.67 21.71 20.71
CA LEU A 656 -0.85 22.88 19.86
C LEU A 656 -2.23 23.51 20.17
N ALA A 657 -2.27 24.83 20.38
CA ALA A 657 -3.48 25.55 20.76
C ALA A 657 -4.44 25.65 19.55
N SER A 658 -5.71 25.27 19.73
CA SER A 658 -6.72 25.43 18.69
C SER A 658 -7.60 26.65 18.98
N PRO A 659 -7.85 27.53 17.99
CA PRO A 659 -8.81 28.63 18.16
C PRO A 659 -10.23 28.15 18.50
N ALA A 660 -10.59 26.91 18.16
CA ALA A 660 -11.87 26.32 18.50
C ALA A 660 -12.09 26.23 20.03
N GLU A 661 -11.02 26.24 20.81
CA GLU A 661 -11.02 26.05 22.26
C GLU A 661 -10.61 27.32 23.02
N MET A 662 -10.31 28.40 22.30
CA MET A 662 -9.94 29.71 22.87
C MET A 662 -11.10 30.69 22.71
N ASP A 663 -11.29 31.57 23.68
CA ASP A 663 -12.20 32.70 23.53
C ASP A 663 -11.61 33.77 22.59
N ASP A 664 -12.47 34.66 22.10
CA ASP A 664 -12.08 35.67 21.12
C ASP A 664 -11.12 36.74 21.69
N GLU A 665 -11.18 37.02 23.00
CA GLU A 665 -10.28 37.97 23.64
C GLU A 665 -8.86 37.41 23.65
N THR A 666 -8.69 36.17 24.09
CA THR A 666 -7.39 35.46 24.09
C THR A 666 -6.80 35.37 22.68
N ILE A 667 -7.60 35.04 21.66
CA ILE A 667 -7.15 35.02 20.26
C ILE A 667 -6.66 36.39 19.79
N ASN A 668 -7.39 37.47 20.12
CA ASN A 668 -7.02 38.81 19.71
C ASN A 668 -5.74 39.30 20.41
N LYS A 669 -5.52 38.94 21.68
CA LYS A 669 -4.26 39.22 22.38
C LYS A 669 -3.08 38.53 21.70
N TRP A 670 -3.21 37.23 21.38
CA TRP A 670 -2.16 36.51 20.66
C TRP A 670 -1.87 37.09 19.27
N LYS A 671 -2.92 37.47 18.52
CA LYS A 671 -2.74 38.12 17.20
C LYS A 671 -1.94 39.42 17.32
N ARG A 672 -2.24 40.27 18.31
CA ARG A 672 -1.49 41.51 18.56
C ARG A 672 -0.04 41.22 18.93
N GLN A 673 0.18 40.27 19.83
CA GLN A 673 1.53 39.92 20.25
C GLN A 673 2.37 39.38 19.06
N LEU A 674 1.80 38.53 18.20
CA LEU A 674 2.47 38.08 16.98
C LEU A 674 2.81 39.24 16.04
N GLU A 675 1.93 40.23 15.91
CA GLU A 675 2.17 41.45 15.11
C GLU A 675 3.27 42.32 15.73
N ASP A 676 3.24 42.54 17.06
CA ASP A 676 4.22 43.36 17.79
C ASP A 676 5.64 42.80 17.70
N TYR A 677 5.79 41.48 17.64
CA TYR A 677 7.07 40.79 17.44
C TYR A 677 7.40 40.50 15.97
N GLU A 678 6.59 40.98 15.02
CA GLU A 678 6.75 40.74 13.58
C GLU A 678 6.84 39.24 13.20
N LEU A 679 6.09 38.40 13.93
CA LEU A 679 6.09 36.94 13.78
C LEU A 679 5.01 36.49 12.80
N THR A 680 5.40 35.67 11.81
CA THR A 680 4.47 35.05 10.87
C THR A 680 4.29 33.57 11.17
N GLN A 681 3.04 33.10 11.25
CA GLN A 681 2.75 31.68 11.44
C GLN A 681 2.89 30.90 10.12
N LEU A 682 3.64 29.80 10.15
CA LEU A 682 3.82 28.92 9.00
C LEU A 682 2.62 28.03 8.69
N ILE A 683 1.72 27.88 9.67
CA ILE A 683 0.42 27.23 9.52
C ILE A 683 -0.67 28.24 9.87
N ASN A 684 -1.86 28.08 9.31
CA ASN A 684 -3.00 28.97 9.55
C ASN A 684 -3.67 28.70 10.91
N GLN A 685 -2.92 28.84 12.02
CA GLN A 685 -3.44 28.64 13.37
C GLN A 685 -4.36 29.79 13.79
N LEU A 686 -3.87 31.03 13.84
CA LEU A 686 -4.63 32.22 14.24
C LEU A 686 -5.02 33.08 13.04
N THR A 687 -5.83 32.54 12.14
CA THR A 687 -6.36 33.29 10.98
C THR A 687 -7.30 34.44 11.37
N ILE A 688 -7.46 35.43 10.48
CA ILE A 688 -8.40 36.55 10.63
C ILE A 688 -9.86 36.10 10.47
N ILE A 689 -10.11 34.96 9.82
CA ILE A 689 -11.46 34.42 9.59
C ILE A 689 -12.13 34.07 10.93
N LYS A 690 -13.34 34.58 11.14
CA LYS A 690 -14.14 34.33 12.34
C LYS A 690 -15.28 33.36 12.01
N LEU A 691 -15.31 32.22 12.70
CA LEU A 691 -16.42 31.25 12.63
C LEU A 691 -17.24 31.28 13.91
N ASP A 692 -18.55 31.01 13.81
CA ASP A 692 -19.38 30.79 14.99
C ASP A 692 -19.06 29.42 15.62
N LYS A 693 -18.21 29.44 16.64
CA LYS A 693 -17.77 28.24 17.38
C LYS A 693 -18.93 27.51 18.06
N ASN A 694 -20.01 28.22 18.39
CA ASN A 694 -21.18 27.62 19.03
C ASN A 694 -22.13 26.96 18.02
N ASN A 695 -21.94 27.20 16.72
CA ASN A 695 -22.80 26.68 15.65
C ASN A 695 -22.02 26.35 14.37
N LEU A 696 -21.06 25.43 14.50
CA LEU A 696 -20.26 24.96 13.35
C LEU A 696 -21.10 24.30 12.25
N GLU A 697 -22.28 23.76 12.57
CA GLU A 697 -23.19 23.20 11.57
C GLU A 697 -23.72 24.28 10.61
N SER A 698 -24.04 25.47 11.13
CA SER A 698 -24.39 26.63 10.30
C SER A 698 -23.23 27.04 9.38
N GLU A 699 -22.00 27.03 9.90
CA GLU A 699 -20.80 27.36 9.11
C GLU A 699 -20.52 26.30 8.01
N ILE A 700 -20.74 25.02 8.31
CA ILE A 700 -20.70 23.93 7.31
C ILE A 700 -21.73 24.16 6.21
N ASN A 701 -22.97 24.53 6.59
CA ASN A 701 -24.06 24.74 5.64
C ASN A 701 -23.78 25.88 4.65
N LYS A 702 -23.05 26.93 5.06
CA LYS A 702 -22.60 28.00 4.15
C LYS A 702 -21.70 27.47 3.03
N LEU A 703 -20.98 26.38 3.25
CA LEU A 703 -20.06 25.77 2.28
C LEU A 703 -20.69 24.75 1.34
N GLN A 704 -21.94 24.36 1.58
CA GLN A 704 -22.63 23.38 0.75
C GLN A 704 -22.97 23.95 -0.63
N ASN A 705 -22.76 23.15 -1.67
CA ASN A 705 -23.02 23.48 -3.07
C ASN A 705 -22.28 24.72 -3.63
N ILE A 706 -21.21 25.18 -2.97
CA ILE A 706 -20.34 26.24 -3.50
C ILE A 706 -19.65 25.76 -4.77
N GLU A 707 -19.51 26.68 -5.73
CA GLU A 707 -18.83 26.42 -6.99
C GLU A 707 -17.34 26.79 -6.92
N ILE A 708 -16.46 25.81 -7.11
CA ILE A 708 -15.00 25.98 -7.20
C ILE A 708 -14.48 25.42 -8.51
N SER A 709 -13.23 25.71 -8.89
CA SER A 709 -12.63 24.99 -10.02
C SER A 709 -12.26 23.57 -9.61
N TYR A 710 -12.40 22.61 -10.53
CA TYR A 710 -12.00 21.23 -10.34
C TYR A 710 -10.49 21.11 -10.01
N GLY A 711 -9.68 22.00 -10.59
CA GLY A 711 -8.27 22.11 -10.24
C GLY A 711 -8.01 22.51 -8.79
N SER A 712 -8.79 23.45 -8.24
CA SER A 712 -8.69 23.81 -6.81
C SER A 712 -9.13 22.65 -5.91
N PHE A 713 -10.19 21.93 -6.29
CA PHE A 713 -10.63 20.71 -5.59
C PHE A 713 -9.51 19.66 -5.51
N LYS A 714 -8.87 19.35 -6.65
CA LYS A 714 -7.72 18.42 -6.70
C LYS A 714 -6.52 18.93 -5.90
N ALA A 715 -6.22 20.23 -5.98
CA ALA A 715 -5.11 20.83 -5.27
C ALA A 715 -5.32 20.77 -3.74
N PHE A 716 -6.54 20.98 -3.26
CA PHE A 716 -6.88 20.87 -1.84
C PHE A 716 -6.68 19.45 -1.32
N GLY A 717 -7.25 18.45 -2.01
CA GLY A 717 -7.07 17.03 -1.63
C GLY A 717 -5.58 16.62 -1.62
N ALA A 718 -4.81 17.04 -2.63
CA ALA A 718 -3.38 16.77 -2.70
C ALA A 718 -2.57 17.49 -1.61
N ARG A 719 -2.89 18.76 -1.30
CA ARG A 719 -2.16 19.57 -0.31
C ARG A 719 -2.21 18.95 1.07
N TYR A 720 -3.39 18.43 1.46
CA TYR A 720 -3.62 17.83 2.78
C TYR A 720 -3.49 16.30 2.79
N SER A 721 -2.98 15.70 1.71
CA SER A 721 -2.78 14.25 1.57
C SER A 721 -4.05 13.43 1.84
N MET A 722 -5.18 13.87 1.28
CA MET A 722 -6.47 13.18 1.40
C MET A 722 -6.56 12.01 0.40
N ASN A 723 -7.28 10.95 0.78
CA ASN A 723 -7.49 9.75 -0.03
C ASN A 723 -8.50 10.03 -1.16
N PRO A 724 -8.12 9.90 -2.44
CA PRO A 724 -9.03 10.09 -3.56
C PRO A 724 -9.90 8.86 -3.80
N ASN A 725 -11.18 9.07 -4.12
CA ASN A 725 -12.05 8.07 -4.73
C ASN A 725 -12.36 8.43 -6.17
N TYR A 726 -12.07 7.50 -7.06
CA TYR A 726 -12.15 7.68 -8.50
C TYR A 726 -13.50 7.24 -9.06
N LEU A 727 -14.07 8.04 -9.96
CA LEU A 727 -15.26 7.67 -10.75
C LEU A 727 -14.91 6.78 -11.95
N ASP A 728 -13.67 6.92 -12.44
CA ASP A 728 -13.02 6.21 -13.55
C ASP A 728 -11.50 6.43 -13.40
N PHE A 729 -10.66 5.78 -14.22
CA PHE A 729 -9.19 5.76 -14.18
C PHE A 729 -8.49 7.11 -13.94
N CYS A 730 -9.10 8.26 -14.30
CA CYS A 730 -8.47 9.58 -14.21
C CYS A 730 -9.27 10.67 -13.46
N VAL A 731 -10.52 10.39 -13.05
CA VAL A 731 -11.43 11.43 -12.50
C VAL A 731 -11.73 11.15 -11.03
N VAL A 732 -11.42 12.12 -10.16
CA VAL A 732 -11.67 12.04 -8.71
C VAL A 732 -13.06 12.62 -8.42
N GLY A 733 -13.96 11.79 -7.89
CA GLY A 733 -15.30 12.22 -7.50
C GLY A 733 -15.35 12.80 -6.09
N ASN A 734 -14.53 12.28 -5.19
CA ASN A 734 -14.45 12.74 -3.79
C ASN A 734 -13.08 12.50 -3.16
N TYR A 735 -12.79 13.24 -2.09
CA TYR A 735 -11.66 13.01 -1.20
C TYR A 735 -12.14 12.69 0.21
N ASN A 736 -11.43 11.80 0.89
CA ASN A 736 -11.64 11.45 2.29
C ASN A 736 -10.38 11.69 3.11
N LEU A 737 -10.56 12.19 4.32
CA LEU A 737 -9.53 12.28 5.36
C LEU A 737 -10.04 11.56 6.60
N ILE A 738 -9.26 10.62 7.13
CA ILE A 738 -9.62 9.79 8.29
C ILE A 738 -8.52 9.94 9.34
N MET A 739 -8.89 10.33 10.55
CA MET A 739 -7.99 10.47 11.70
C MET A 739 -7.99 9.20 12.58
N GLU A 740 -6.95 9.01 13.39
CA GLU A 740 -6.81 7.83 14.27
C GLU A 740 -7.91 7.72 15.34
N ASN A 741 -8.42 8.87 15.80
CA ASN A 741 -9.55 8.92 16.73
C ASN A 741 -10.90 8.51 16.08
N GLY A 742 -10.90 8.31 14.76
CA GLY A 742 -12.06 7.96 13.94
C GLY A 742 -12.80 9.15 13.36
N ASP A 743 -12.35 10.39 13.60
CA ASP A 743 -12.93 11.58 12.96
C ASP A 743 -12.59 11.58 11.47
N SER A 744 -13.62 11.77 10.65
CA SER A 744 -13.54 11.67 9.20
C SER A 744 -14.18 12.88 8.55
N PHE A 745 -13.55 13.33 7.46
CA PHE A 745 -14.01 14.41 6.61
C PHE A 745 -14.08 13.94 5.17
N GLU A 746 -15.19 14.23 4.51
CA GLU A 746 -15.41 13.95 3.10
C GLU A 746 -15.76 15.24 2.36
N ILE A 747 -15.12 15.44 1.20
CA ILE A 747 -15.50 16.48 0.23
C ILE A 747 -15.82 15.83 -1.12
N LYS A 748 -17.08 15.93 -1.54
CA LYS A 748 -17.61 15.38 -2.79
C LYS A 748 -17.81 16.46 -3.84
N THR A 749 -17.65 16.11 -5.11
CA THR A 749 -18.01 16.98 -6.24
C THR A 749 -19.09 16.37 -7.12
N ASN A 750 -19.73 17.18 -7.95
CA ASN A 750 -20.61 16.74 -9.02
C ASN A 750 -19.88 16.50 -10.37
N ALA A 751 -18.56 16.21 -10.32
CA ALA A 751 -17.76 15.94 -11.50
C ALA A 751 -18.23 14.69 -12.26
N ASN A 752 -17.97 14.65 -13.58
CA ASN A 752 -18.28 13.51 -14.45
C ASN A 752 -17.06 13.11 -15.30
N ASN A 753 -17.17 12.01 -16.05
CA ASN A 753 -16.05 11.41 -16.78
C ASN A 753 -15.50 12.26 -17.95
N LYS A 754 -16.07 13.45 -18.24
CA LYS A 754 -15.63 14.37 -19.29
C LYS A 754 -15.04 15.69 -18.77
N ILE A 755 -14.79 15.79 -17.46
CA ILE A 755 -14.37 17.04 -16.80
C ILE A 755 -12.90 17.45 -17.06
N ASP A 756 -12.64 18.75 -17.23
CA ASP A 756 -11.31 19.36 -17.31
C ASP A 756 -10.92 20.10 -15.99
N TYR A 757 -9.63 20.28 -15.75
CA TYR A 757 -9.03 20.96 -14.60
C TYR A 757 -9.54 22.39 -14.37
N LYS A 758 -9.92 23.10 -15.44
CA LYS A 758 -10.43 24.48 -15.36
C LYS A 758 -11.93 24.56 -15.11
N ASP A 759 -12.65 23.45 -15.28
CA ASP A 759 -14.11 23.43 -15.16
C ASP A 759 -14.55 23.72 -13.73
N LYS A 760 -15.77 24.21 -13.61
CA LYS A 760 -16.40 24.52 -12.34
C LYS A 760 -17.21 23.33 -11.82
N VAL A 761 -17.07 23.05 -10.53
CA VAL A 761 -17.78 21.96 -9.82
C VAL A 761 -18.39 22.49 -8.54
N LYS A 762 -19.53 21.90 -8.17
CA LYS A 762 -20.15 22.12 -6.87
C LYS A 762 -19.58 21.12 -5.87
N ILE A 763 -19.22 21.61 -4.68
CA ILE A 763 -18.76 20.76 -3.58
C ILE A 763 -19.85 20.53 -2.55
N ASN A 764 -19.81 19.36 -1.90
CA ASN A 764 -20.55 19.08 -0.68
C ASN A 764 -19.59 18.47 0.33
N ILE A 765 -19.71 18.88 1.60
CA ILE A 765 -18.82 18.43 2.67
C ILE A 765 -19.57 17.73 3.78
N ASN A 766 -18.95 16.69 4.34
CA ASN A 766 -19.49 15.93 5.46
C ASN A 766 -18.41 15.68 6.51
N PHE A 767 -18.81 15.74 7.78
CA PHE A 767 -18.01 15.34 8.92
C PHE A 767 -18.73 14.22 9.65
N TYR A 768 -18.02 13.16 10.01
CA TYR A 768 -18.58 12.02 10.74
C TYR A 768 -17.47 11.32 11.53
N ASN A 769 -17.85 10.51 12.53
CA ASN A 769 -16.90 9.69 13.27
C ASN A 769 -17.24 8.20 13.06
N GLU A 770 -16.26 7.39 12.65
CA GLU A 770 -16.47 5.97 12.32
C GLU A 770 -16.92 5.11 13.51
N LYS A 771 -16.66 5.57 14.73
CA LYS A 771 -17.07 4.91 15.98
C LYS A 771 -18.41 5.45 16.51
N ASN A 772 -19.15 6.21 15.70
CA ASN A 772 -20.42 6.88 16.04
C ASN A 772 -20.31 7.86 17.24
N ASN A 773 -19.13 8.43 17.47
CA ASN A 773 -18.94 9.49 18.47
C ASN A 773 -19.24 10.88 17.87
N LYS A 774 -19.32 11.92 18.72
CA LYS A 774 -19.34 13.31 18.25
C LYS A 774 -17.97 13.64 17.63
N VAL A 775 -17.98 14.21 16.43
CA VAL A 775 -16.76 14.75 15.78
C VAL A 775 -16.22 15.92 16.61
N GLN A 776 -14.90 16.00 16.78
CA GLN A 776 -14.29 17.08 17.56
C GLN A 776 -14.47 18.45 16.89
N ASP A 777 -14.86 19.46 17.68
CA ASP A 777 -15.08 20.83 17.17
C ASP A 777 -13.77 21.42 16.62
N ARG A 778 -12.61 21.06 17.21
CA ARG A 778 -11.26 21.37 16.70
C ARG A 778 -11.05 20.85 15.27
N PHE A 779 -11.43 19.61 14.98
CA PHE A 779 -11.28 18.98 13.67
C PHE A 779 -12.10 19.73 12.60
N ILE A 780 -13.36 20.02 12.91
CA ILE A 780 -14.28 20.75 12.04
C ILE A 780 -13.76 22.17 11.80
N TYR A 781 -13.48 22.92 12.87
CA TYR A 781 -13.05 24.32 12.79
C TYR A 781 -11.80 24.47 11.91
N THR A 782 -10.77 23.65 12.15
CA THR A 782 -9.51 23.73 11.40
C THR A 782 -9.74 23.44 9.92
N LEU A 783 -10.51 22.40 9.56
CA LEU A 783 -10.79 22.09 8.14
C LEU A 783 -11.60 23.18 7.44
N LEU A 784 -12.59 23.78 8.11
CA LEU A 784 -13.34 24.91 7.57
C LEU A 784 -12.40 26.09 7.26
N ILE A 785 -11.50 26.45 8.17
CA ILE A 785 -10.51 27.52 7.93
C ILE A 785 -9.64 27.21 6.71
N LEU A 786 -9.09 25.99 6.62
CA LEU A 786 -8.23 25.60 5.52
C LEU A 786 -8.97 25.67 4.18
N MET A 787 -10.21 25.19 4.13
CA MET A 787 -11.07 25.28 2.95
C MET A 787 -11.34 26.73 2.55
N ILE A 788 -11.73 27.59 3.51
CA ILE A 788 -12.06 28.99 3.24
C ILE A 788 -10.84 29.72 2.65
N VAL A 789 -9.65 29.45 3.19
CA VAL A 789 -8.40 30.03 2.68
C VAL A 789 -8.06 29.49 1.30
N ASP A 790 -8.00 28.16 1.12
CA ASP A 790 -7.54 27.54 -0.13
C ASP A 790 -8.50 27.80 -1.31
N PHE A 791 -9.81 27.86 -1.04
CA PHE A 791 -10.83 28.17 -2.03
C PHE A 791 -11.12 29.67 -2.16
N ARG A 792 -10.46 30.52 -1.35
CA ARG A 792 -10.64 31.99 -1.33
C ARG A 792 -12.10 32.40 -1.10
N LEU A 793 -12.73 31.79 -0.10
CA LEU A 793 -14.13 31.98 0.25
C LEU A 793 -14.32 32.96 1.43
N THR A 794 -13.31 33.77 1.74
CA THR A 794 -13.33 34.68 2.90
C THR A 794 -14.53 35.63 2.89
N ASP A 795 -14.99 36.05 1.71
CA ASP A 795 -16.12 36.97 1.55
C ASP A 795 -17.47 36.39 2.02
N ILE A 796 -17.58 35.05 2.11
CA ILE A 796 -18.78 34.36 2.62
C ILE A 796 -18.84 34.44 4.15
N PHE A 797 -17.70 34.67 4.80
CA PHE A 797 -17.51 34.66 6.26
C PHE A 797 -17.03 36.01 6.80
N ALA A 798 -17.18 37.08 5.99
CA ALA A 798 -16.79 38.45 6.31
C ALA A 798 -17.88 39.21 7.08
#